data_AF-A0A821TGC8-F1
#
_entry.id   AF-A0A821TGC8-F1
#
_cell.length_a   1.000
_cell.length_b   1.000
_cell.length_c   1.000
_cell.angle_alpha   90.00
_cell.angle_beta   90.00
_cell.angle_gamma   90.00
#
_symmetry.space_group_name_H-M   'P 1'
#
loop_
_entity.id
_entity.type
_entity.pdbx_description
1 polymer ?
#
loop_
_entity_poly.entity_id
_entity_poly.type
_entity_poly.pdbx_seq_one_letter_code
_entity_poly.pdbx_strand_id
1 'polypeptide(L)'
;MAAAIEGNTSRSRRPELLSKIDIEVNVNDAILLTTEDGLLTALDDRTLRIWIRRETGKYWPSVCYTLESAPTALFYHEASHRLFCGCDTGLLHEFLVAEDYNKITLQCTYLGHQQRIHALHFSLQNEMLLSVCREKKLNWYSTNLAEDNHQQPRASYPLSAWALSIALDELTRQCFIGDSNGNIQFLRINIGKKFQLITTLSGHTGSVQTLLWESEIQWLFSGSFDRSIVVWDIGTHKGVALELNGHSDRIVGISYDKLRKMLITCSADGNIGVWPMNAKRNETPKWLDSDHCQICHLPFFWNINAMWKQKQIGLRQHHCRKCGRAVCDTCSKTRTKIPLIGYETLQRVCNDCGKALKPEETAPLAAFYELRQGTIKTDFLQAKKIMMTIGTDRTIRIMEQQSTSEKVVVTALYAFKAQNTDELSFAKNDMIVLTQAPVDGGWWEGTLNNKTGWFPSNYVEQVVKKADSSSSLQSRNSQQCAEMYQNRETIIQTLNESEQHYISDLDNFILKTLQPLANALITSNSTPLHLEFDSLDELLKFHHHLSNMLNESIQSQHYIGVLFSQLAPGFKSIFEAYCYQHAKILFLFNHHKDRILNGLSKIDPYFDNNTYIQLIKNLSLPLNRLDRYVSFLKEYLYNLEEFHVDRGDTQRAAEYYTELTSFAAEWRKRKEWELDIVNSSIHGLDTDSLKSYGDALCISPVNILTEHNGAPVSLERIAILYPSTLFLLSTSSNQQEYHIENRYQINQITISKIIDISKRALKINVPLSPSLVITYPSSTEYQEWCEKLYAALTAKSHSLQQTQRSQLPFSGVKPSNIGNVPLRLPIKSPHWSKGCLRPHSPLRILPSTGTSIRTASPLPLSNLNMNEISSNSNESSSTRTLKRFMSMKKSKAQEFLKRGK
;
A
#
# COMPACT_ATOMS: atom_id res chain seq x y z
N MET A 1 -33.06 -34.54 22.47
CA MET A 1 -33.16 -34.50 21.00
C MET A 1 -32.41 -33.28 20.50
N ALA A 2 -31.09 -33.38 20.58
CA ALA A 2 -30.13 -32.41 20.11
C ALA A 2 -29.41 -33.10 18.93
N ALA A 3 -29.60 -32.59 17.72
CA ALA A 3 -28.77 -32.78 16.53
C ALA A 3 -29.52 -32.19 15.32
N ALA A 4 -28.76 -31.59 14.41
CA ALA A 4 -29.17 -31.05 13.11
C ALA A 4 -29.89 -29.68 13.15
N ILE A 5 -29.12 -28.62 12.92
CA ILE A 5 -29.09 -27.83 11.67
C ILE A 5 -27.90 -26.85 11.84
N GLU A 6 -26.69 -27.35 11.60
CA GLU A 6 -25.53 -26.50 11.35
C GLU A 6 -25.57 -26.12 9.87
N GLY A 7 -26.13 -24.94 9.60
CA GLY A 7 -26.10 -24.34 8.28
C GLY A 7 -24.67 -23.95 7.93
N ASN A 8 -24.12 -24.63 6.92
CA ASN A 8 -22.86 -24.40 6.23
C ASN A 8 -22.58 -22.89 6.04
N THR A 9 -21.76 -22.30 6.93
CA THR A 9 -21.25 -20.93 6.83
C THR A 9 -20.04 -20.88 5.92
N SER A 10 -19.80 -19.74 5.27
CA SER A 10 -18.61 -19.43 4.49
C SER A 10 -17.35 -19.79 5.30
N ARG A 11 -16.65 -20.84 4.87
CA ARG A 11 -15.47 -21.37 5.57
C ARG A 11 -14.26 -20.46 5.30
N SER A 12 -14.14 -19.37 6.05
CA SER A 12 -12.78 -18.97 6.44
C SER A 12 -12.21 -20.15 7.26
N ARG A 13 -11.00 -20.60 6.92
CA ARG A 13 -10.40 -21.77 7.59
C ARG A 13 -10.14 -21.40 9.05
N ARG A 14 -10.40 -22.36 9.95
CA ARG A 14 -10.16 -22.23 11.39
C ARG A 14 -8.70 -21.78 11.63
N PRO A 15 -8.44 -20.87 12.59
CA PRO A 15 -7.08 -20.56 13.00
C PRO A 15 -6.32 -21.85 13.34
N GLU A 16 -5.13 -22.03 12.79
CA GLU A 16 -4.31 -23.21 13.01
C GLU A 16 -3.41 -22.99 14.23
N LEU A 17 -3.38 -23.97 15.14
CA LEU A 17 -2.53 -23.89 16.32
C LEU A 17 -1.07 -24.13 15.91
N LEU A 18 -0.24 -23.08 16.02
CA LEU A 18 1.20 -23.17 15.77
C LEU A 18 1.94 -23.70 16.99
N SER A 19 1.62 -23.16 18.17
CA SER A 19 2.32 -23.48 19.41
C SER A 19 1.40 -23.35 20.61
N LYS A 20 1.71 -24.14 21.64
CA LYS A 20 1.06 -24.12 22.94
C LYS A 20 2.13 -24.07 24.01
N ILE A 21 1.99 -23.13 24.93
CA ILE A 21 2.90 -22.92 26.06
C ILE A 21 2.08 -23.14 27.32
N ASP A 22 2.46 -24.15 28.09
CA ASP A 22 1.83 -24.47 29.36
C ASP A 22 2.57 -23.71 30.47
N ILE A 23 1.84 -22.89 31.25
CA ILE A 23 2.37 -22.10 32.34
C ILE A 23 1.76 -22.58 33.66
N GLU A 24 2.59 -22.74 34.69
CA GLU A 24 2.14 -23.28 35.98
C GLU A 24 1.24 -22.30 36.75
N VAL A 25 1.47 -21.01 36.54
CA VAL A 25 0.85 -19.88 37.22
C VAL A 25 -0.12 -19.16 36.27
N ASN A 26 -1.14 -18.49 36.81
CA ASN A 26 -2.05 -17.71 35.99
C ASN A 26 -1.32 -16.55 35.30
N VAL A 27 -1.71 -16.31 34.05
CA VAL A 27 -1.20 -15.21 33.23
C VAL A 27 -2.20 -14.06 33.32
N ASN A 28 -1.75 -12.91 33.83
CA ASN A 28 -2.56 -11.69 33.90
C ASN A 28 -2.60 -10.97 32.56
N ASP A 29 -1.45 -10.92 31.87
CA ASP A 29 -1.31 -10.23 30.60
C ASP A 29 -0.18 -10.87 29.76
N ALA A 30 -0.28 -10.79 28.45
CA ALA A 30 0.77 -11.18 27.53
C ALA A 30 0.74 -10.34 26.24
N ILE A 31 1.91 -10.13 25.63
CA ILE A 31 2.09 -9.39 24.37
C ILE A 31 3.00 -10.17 23.43
N LEU A 32 2.67 -10.23 22.13
CA LEU A 32 3.54 -10.81 21.10
C LEU A 32 4.62 -9.81 20.63
N LEU A 33 5.83 -10.28 20.34
CA LEU A 33 6.91 -9.50 19.72
C LEU A 33 6.78 -9.51 18.19
N THR A 34 7.01 -8.39 17.51
CA THR A 34 6.93 -8.34 16.03
C THR A 34 8.26 -8.73 15.38
N THR A 35 9.39 -8.32 15.92
CA THR A 35 10.74 -8.57 15.36
C THR A 35 11.12 -10.04 15.52
N GLU A 36 11.10 -10.53 16.76
CA GLU A 36 11.49 -11.89 17.13
C GLU A 36 10.27 -12.81 17.29
N ASP A 37 10.48 -14.12 17.15
CA ASP A 37 9.46 -15.12 17.50
C ASP A 37 9.42 -15.29 19.03
N GLY A 38 8.86 -14.30 19.71
CA GLY A 38 8.80 -14.26 21.16
C GLY A 38 7.53 -13.60 21.71
N LEU A 39 7.36 -13.72 23.04
CA LEU A 39 6.24 -13.09 23.74
C LEU A 39 6.63 -12.71 25.17
N LEU A 40 5.99 -11.67 25.69
CA LEU A 40 6.14 -11.20 27.06
C LEU A 40 4.94 -11.64 27.89
N THR A 41 5.17 -12.12 29.12
CA THR A 41 4.09 -12.50 30.04
C THR A 41 4.23 -11.81 31.39
N ALA A 42 3.10 -11.37 31.93
CA ALA A 42 2.91 -10.95 33.32
C ALA A 42 2.16 -12.04 34.08
N LEU A 43 2.75 -12.55 35.16
CA LEU A 43 2.25 -13.70 35.91
C LEU A 43 1.85 -13.34 37.35
N ASP A 44 0.92 -14.10 37.93
CA ASP A 44 0.48 -13.92 39.33
C ASP A 44 1.60 -14.16 40.37
N ASP A 45 2.67 -14.87 40.00
CA ASP A 45 3.85 -15.14 40.86
C ASP A 45 4.81 -13.94 40.97
N ARG A 46 4.37 -12.75 40.53
CA ARG A 46 5.14 -11.50 40.49
C ARG A 46 6.27 -11.51 39.47
N THR A 47 6.29 -12.46 38.54
CA THR A 47 7.34 -12.50 37.51
C THR A 47 6.88 -11.88 36.19
N LEU A 48 7.79 -11.13 35.58
CA LEU A 48 7.77 -10.77 34.17
C LEU A 48 8.70 -11.73 33.42
N ARG A 49 8.20 -12.39 32.39
CA ARG A 49 9.00 -13.33 31.59
C ARG A 49 8.99 -12.97 30.12
N ILE A 50 10.16 -13.08 29.48
CA ILE A 50 10.30 -13.00 28.02
C ILE A 50 10.55 -14.41 27.52
N TRP A 51 9.67 -14.91 26.66
CA TRP A 51 9.78 -16.22 26.03
C TRP A 51 10.24 -16.04 24.59
N ILE A 52 11.31 -16.73 24.21
CA ILE A 52 11.83 -16.73 22.84
C ILE A 52 11.71 -18.16 22.30
N ARG A 53 11.24 -18.28 21.05
CA ARG A 53 11.19 -19.55 20.33
C ARG A 53 12.61 -19.95 19.93
N ARG A 54 13.02 -21.14 20.35
CA ARG A 54 14.33 -21.73 19.97
C ARG A 54 14.20 -22.47 18.64
N GLU A 55 15.33 -22.86 18.05
CA GLU A 55 15.39 -23.68 16.81
C GLU A 55 14.57 -24.98 16.89
N THR A 56 14.41 -25.53 18.10
CA THR A 56 13.54 -26.69 18.36
C THR A 56 12.04 -26.42 18.18
N GLY A 57 11.65 -25.18 17.87
CA GLY A 57 10.27 -24.72 17.76
C GLY A 57 9.57 -24.45 19.08
N LYS A 58 10.17 -24.80 20.23
CA LYS A 58 9.63 -24.59 21.57
C LYS A 58 10.01 -23.20 22.10
N TYR A 59 9.08 -22.60 22.85
CA TYR A 59 9.31 -21.35 23.58
C TYR A 59 10.01 -21.64 24.90
N TRP A 60 11.04 -20.83 25.19
CA TRP A 60 11.80 -20.91 26.43
C TRP A 60 11.89 -19.53 27.08
N PRO A 61 11.75 -19.43 28.41
CA PRO A 61 11.86 -18.16 29.10
C PRO A 61 13.33 -17.72 29.13
N SER A 62 13.70 -16.78 28.27
CA SER A 62 15.04 -16.19 28.20
C SER A 62 15.29 -15.22 29.35
N VAL A 63 14.24 -14.51 29.79
CA VAL A 63 14.30 -13.58 30.93
C VAL A 63 13.22 -13.94 31.93
N CYS A 64 13.56 -13.89 33.21
CA CYS A 64 12.63 -13.93 34.32
C CYS A 64 13.02 -12.84 35.32
N TYR A 65 12.16 -11.84 35.51
CA TYR A 65 12.38 -10.73 36.43
C TYR A 65 11.27 -10.70 37.47
N THR A 66 11.64 -10.66 38.76
CA THR A 66 10.68 -10.67 39.85
C THR A 66 10.42 -9.25 40.35
N LEU A 67 9.14 -8.89 40.41
CA LEU A 67 8.64 -7.62 40.93
C LEU A 67 8.26 -7.74 42.41
N GLU A 68 8.11 -6.60 43.09
CA GLU A 68 7.61 -6.54 44.46
C GLU A 68 6.15 -6.98 44.57
N SER A 69 5.37 -6.77 43.51
CA SER A 69 3.93 -6.99 43.44
C SER A 69 3.51 -7.57 42.08
N ALA A 70 2.30 -8.11 41.99
CA ALA A 70 1.91 -8.89 40.82
C ALA A 70 1.67 -7.97 39.61
N PRO A 71 2.31 -8.22 38.45
CA PRO A 71 2.06 -7.46 37.24
C PRO A 71 0.67 -7.79 36.68
N THR A 72 -0.07 -6.76 36.28
CA THR A 72 -1.50 -6.85 35.91
C THR A 72 -1.82 -6.31 34.53
N ALA A 73 -1.02 -5.39 34.01
CA ALA A 73 -1.16 -4.83 32.67
C ALA A 73 0.22 -4.59 32.06
N LEU A 74 0.38 -4.93 30.78
CA LEU A 74 1.61 -4.70 30.03
C LEU A 74 1.36 -3.76 28.86
N PHE A 75 2.38 -2.99 28.51
CA PHE A 75 2.48 -2.30 27.23
C PHE A 75 3.94 -2.30 26.78
N TYR A 76 4.20 -2.80 25.58
CA TYR A 76 5.55 -2.85 25.01
C TYR A 76 5.60 -2.02 23.73
N HIS A 77 6.55 -1.08 23.68
CA HIS A 77 6.82 -0.30 22.48
C HIS A 77 8.12 -0.76 21.85
N GLU A 78 7.99 -1.39 20.70
CA GLU A 78 9.06 -2.15 20.07
C GLU A 78 10.18 -1.28 19.52
N ALA A 79 9.85 -0.21 18.78
CA ALA A 79 10.87 0.66 18.18
C ALA A 79 11.77 1.39 19.21
N SER A 80 11.36 1.46 20.48
CA SER A 80 12.20 2.01 21.56
C SER A 80 12.65 0.96 22.57
N HIS A 81 12.27 -0.31 22.39
CA HIS A 81 12.46 -1.40 23.34
C HIS A 81 12.04 -1.07 24.78
N ARG A 82 11.03 -0.20 24.97
CA ARG A 82 10.53 0.20 26.30
C ARG A 82 9.34 -0.66 26.67
N LEU A 83 9.43 -1.29 27.83
CA LEU A 83 8.38 -2.11 28.43
C LEU A 83 7.81 -1.40 29.66
N PHE A 84 6.50 -1.18 29.66
CA PHE A 84 5.78 -0.65 30.80
C PHE A 84 4.92 -1.75 31.44
N CYS A 85 4.97 -1.83 32.75
CA CYS A 85 4.27 -2.82 33.54
C CYS A 85 3.52 -2.15 34.70
N GLY A 86 2.21 -2.38 34.79
CA GLY A 86 1.38 -1.91 35.89
C GLY A 86 1.07 -3.02 36.87
N CYS A 87 1.16 -2.75 38.16
CA CYS A 87 0.98 -3.74 39.22
C CYS A 87 -0.38 -3.65 39.94
N ASP A 88 -0.72 -4.69 40.69
CA ASP A 88 -1.92 -4.76 41.53
C ASP A 88 -1.93 -3.74 42.69
N THR A 89 -0.76 -3.29 43.12
CA THR A 89 -0.55 -2.24 44.13
C THR A 89 -0.70 -0.81 43.60
N GLY A 90 -0.74 -0.62 42.28
CA GLY A 90 -0.76 0.70 41.64
C GLY A 90 0.60 1.25 41.25
N LEU A 91 1.69 0.52 41.52
CA LEU A 91 3.02 0.85 41.00
C LEU A 91 3.09 0.61 39.50
N LEU A 92 3.82 1.48 38.80
CA LEU A 92 4.09 1.34 37.37
C LEU A 92 5.59 1.33 37.15
N HIS A 93 6.11 0.26 36.58
CA HIS A 93 7.52 0.09 36.28
C HIS A 93 7.79 0.27 34.79
N GLU A 94 8.88 0.96 34.48
CA GLU A 94 9.43 1.06 33.14
C GLU A 94 10.75 0.30 33.06
N PHE A 95 10.84 -0.55 32.05
CA PHE A 95 12.00 -1.35 31.72
C PHE A 95 12.52 -1.02 30.33
N LEU A 96 13.83 -1.09 30.17
CA LEU A 96 14.49 -1.18 28.87
C LEU A 96 14.82 -2.65 28.60
N VAL A 97 14.27 -3.18 27.50
CA VAL A 97 14.55 -4.52 27.01
C VAL A 97 15.77 -4.46 26.10
N ALA A 98 16.73 -5.36 26.28
CA ALA A 98 17.88 -5.46 25.37
C ALA A 98 17.43 -5.89 23.97
N GLU A 99 18.17 -5.47 22.93
CA GLU A 99 17.86 -5.79 21.52
C GLU A 99 17.84 -7.30 21.24
N ASP A 100 18.63 -8.07 22.00
CA ASP A 100 18.71 -9.54 21.92
C ASP A 100 17.67 -10.27 22.78
N TYR A 101 16.80 -9.52 23.48
CA TYR A 101 15.77 -10.04 24.39
C TYR A 101 16.28 -10.94 25.52
N ASN A 102 17.57 -10.88 25.87
CA ASN A 102 18.16 -11.71 26.93
C ASN A 102 18.29 -10.96 28.26
N LYS A 103 17.95 -9.68 28.32
CA LYS A 103 18.01 -8.87 29.54
C LYS A 103 16.93 -7.80 29.55
N ILE A 104 16.38 -7.53 30.74
CA ILE A 104 15.58 -6.33 31.00
C ILE A 104 16.20 -5.54 32.16
N THR A 105 16.18 -4.22 32.05
CA THR A 105 16.75 -3.31 33.06
C THR A 105 15.69 -2.33 33.51
N LEU A 106 15.40 -2.26 34.81
CA LEU A 106 14.49 -1.28 35.38
C LEU A 106 15.08 0.13 35.23
N GLN A 107 14.34 1.03 34.59
CA GLN A 107 14.73 2.42 34.38
C GLN A 107 14.07 3.35 35.39
N CYS A 108 12.76 3.19 35.59
CA CYS A 108 11.97 4.09 36.42
C CYS A 108 10.78 3.37 37.06
N THR A 109 10.35 3.85 38.22
CA THR A 109 9.09 3.47 38.85
C THR A 109 8.24 4.73 39.04
N TYR A 110 7.10 4.78 38.37
CA TYR A 110 6.13 5.86 38.48
C TYR A 110 5.16 5.58 39.63
N LEU A 111 4.84 6.63 40.37
CA LEU A 111 3.96 6.63 41.54
C LEU A 111 2.68 7.41 41.21
N GLY A 112 1.54 7.07 41.82
CA GLY A 112 0.33 7.90 41.71
C GLY A 112 -1.00 7.17 41.73
N HIS A 113 -0.99 5.84 41.56
CA HIS A 113 -2.12 4.97 41.85
C HIS A 113 -1.84 4.18 43.14
N GLN A 114 -2.90 3.75 43.84
CA GLN A 114 -2.79 2.92 45.05
C GLN A 114 -3.63 1.62 44.95
N GLN A 115 -4.16 1.30 43.76
CA GLN A 115 -4.85 0.05 43.46
C GLN A 115 -4.44 -0.50 42.09
N ARG A 116 -4.97 -1.69 41.77
CA ARG A 116 -4.74 -2.41 40.52
C ARG A 116 -4.91 -1.53 39.28
N ILE A 117 -3.85 -1.51 38.49
CA ILE A 117 -3.83 -0.93 37.14
C ILE A 117 -4.52 -1.92 36.19
N HIS A 118 -5.36 -1.41 35.30
CA HIS A 118 -6.11 -2.23 34.35
C HIS A 118 -5.60 -2.11 32.92
N ALA A 119 -5.20 -0.91 32.50
CA ALA A 119 -4.65 -0.70 31.17
C ALA A 119 -3.62 0.43 31.17
N LEU A 120 -2.67 0.30 30.25
CA LEU A 120 -1.57 1.21 30.00
C LEU A 120 -1.53 1.54 28.51
N HIS A 121 -1.10 2.76 28.19
CA HIS A 121 -0.83 3.14 26.81
C HIS A 121 0.33 4.14 26.78
N PHE A 122 1.37 3.83 26.00
CA PHE A 122 2.53 4.70 25.83
C PHE A 122 2.60 5.19 24.39
N SER A 123 2.94 6.47 24.24
CA SER A 123 3.17 7.11 22.94
C SER A 123 4.55 7.75 22.92
N LEU A 124 5.41 7.28 22.02
CA LEU A 124 6.77 7.80 21.87
C LEU A 124 6.77 9.22 21.32
N GLN A 125 5.92 9.50 20.32
CA GLN A 125 5.83 10.81 19.65
C GLN A 125 5.47 11.95 20.63
N ASN A 126 4.69 11.62 21.65
CA ASN A 126 4.22 12.57 22.65
C ASN A 126 4.98 12.44 24.00
N GLU A 127 5.99 11.57 24.08
CA GLU A 127 6.75 11.22 25.28
C GLU A 127 5.86 10.98 26.52
N MET A 128 4.72 10.34 26.33
CA MET A 128 3.68 10.26 27.36
C MET A 128 3.25 8.83 27.64
N LEU A 129 2.96 8.59 28.93
CA LEU A 129 2.40 7.34 29.41
C LEU A 129 1.07 7.61 30.10
N LEU A 130 0.03 6.89 29.68
CA LEU A 130 -1.29 6.92 30.28
C LEU A 130 -1.55 5.63 31.04
N SER A 131 -2.15 5.76 32.22
CA SER A 131 -2.58 4.62 33.01
C SER A 131 -3.96 4.83 33.61
N VAL A 132 -4.76 3.75 33.61
CA VAL A 132 -6.05 3.70 34.28
C VAL A 132 -6.04 2.65 35.38
N CYS A 133 -6.72 3.01 36.46
CA CYS A 133 -6.73 2.24 37.69
C CYS A 133 -8.15 2.04 38.20
N ARG A 134 -8.32 1.03 39.05
CA ARG A 134 -9.55 0.75 39.80
C ARG A 134 -10.01 1.94 40.68
N GLU A 135 -9.12 2.85 41.03
CA GLU A 135 -9.40 4.08 41.81
C GLU A 135 -10.22 5.15 41.09
N LYS A 136 -10.72 4.88 39.88
CA LYS A 136 -11.46 5.86 39.07
C LYS A 136 -10.61 7.09 38.74
N LYS A 137 -9.32 6.87 38.48
CA LYS A 137 -8.39 7.92 38.05
C LYS A 137 -7.69 7.50 36.77
N LEU A 138 -7.54 8.49 35.89
CA LEU A 138 -6.63 8.46 34.75
C LEU A 138 -5.43 9.33 35.10
N ASN A 139 -4.23 8.79 34.99
CA ASN A 139 -2.99 9.53 35.19
C ASN A 139 -2.22 9.63 33.86
N TRP A 140 -1.61 10.79 33.64
CA TRP A 140 -0.64 11.05 32.58
C TRP A 140 0.73 11.30 33.21
N TYR A 141 1.73 10.53 32.77
CA TYR A 141 3.12 10.65 33.15
C TYR A 141 3.96 11.17 31.98
N SER A 142 4.95 12.00 32.29
CA SER A 142 6.02 12.34 31.35
C SER A 142 7.05 11.23 31.38
N THR A 143 7.47 10.76 30.21
CA THR A 143 8.48 9.69 30.10
C THR A 143 9.88 10.24 29.85
N ASN A 144 10.04 11.56 29.91
CA ASN A 144 11.31 12.25 29.80
C ASN A 144 12.01 12.24 31.17
N LEU A 145 13.03 11.40 31.30
CA LEU A 145 13.78 11.21 32.54
C LEU A 145 14.61 12.43 32.98
N ALA A 146 14.81 13.41 32.08
CA ALA A 146 15.52 14.65 32.41
C ALA A 146 14.65 15.68 33.15
N GLU A 147 13.32 15.48 33.21
CA GLU A 147 12.42 16.37 33.93
C GLU A 147 12.39 16.07 35.45
N ASP A 148 12.36 17.14 36.26
CA ASP A 148 12.14 17.05 37.71
C ASP A 148 10.76 16.44 38.02
N ASN A 149 10.69 15.56 39.04
CA ASN A 149 9.47 14.84 39.44
C ASN A 149 8.83 13.95 38.35
N HIS A 150 9.59 13.43 37.38
CA HIS A 150 9.08 12.51 36.35
C HIS A 150 8.32 11.29 36.91
N GLN A 151 8.63 10.86 38.14
CA GLN A 151 7.94 9.75 38.82
C GLN A 151 6.49 10.07 39.21
N GLN A 152 6.09 11.34 39.26
CA GLN A 152 4.73 11.77 39.61
C GLN A 152 3.88 12.05 38.36
N PRO A 153 2.54 11.92 38.45
CA PRO A 153 1.68 12.21 37.31
C PRO A 153 1.67 13.71 37.02
N ARG A 154 1.90 14.07 35.75
CA ARG A 154 1.82 15.44 35.25
C ARG A 154 0.39 15.98 35.26
N ALA A 155 -0.58 15.09 35.06
CA ALA A 155 -1.99 15.39 35.26
C ALA A 155 -2.75 14.13 35.69
N SER A 156 -3.80 14.35 36.51
CA SER A 156 -4.78 13.33 36.88
C SER A 156 -6.18 13.80 36.52
N TYR A 157 -7.03 12.88 36.08
CA TYR A 157 -8.44 13.13 35.81
C TYR A 157 -9.33 12.14 36.56
N PRO A 158 -10.32 12.63 37.34
CA PRO A 158 -11.27 11.76 38.02
C PRO A 158 -12.31 11.22 37.04
N LEU A 159 -12.51 9.91 37.07
CA LEU A 159 -13.49 9.20 36.27
C LEU A 159 -14.78 8.96 37.09
N SER A 160 -15.90 8.77 36.40
CA SER A 160 -17.19 8.46 37.03
C SER A 160 -17.22 7.04 37.62
N ALA A 161 -16.45 6.14 37.04
CA ALA A 161 -16.35 4.73 37.43
C ALA A 161 -14.91 4.22 37.20
N TRP A 162 -14.67 2.96 37.58
CA TRP A 162 -13.38 2.31 37.38
C TRP A 162 -13.17 2.06 35.89
N ALA A 163 -11.98 2.39 35.39
CA ALA A 163 -11.64 2.22 33.98
C ALA A 163 -10.88 0.92 33.76
N LEU A 164 -11.18 0.27 32.64
CA LEU A 164 -10.68 -1.06 32.30
C LEU A 164 -9.83 -1.05 31.03
N SER A 165 -10.10 -0.12 30.11
CA SER A 165 -9.43 -0.07 28.81
C SER A 165 -9.13 1.37 28.38
N ILE A 166 -8.03 1.56 27.65
CA ILE A 166 -7.62 2.83 27.06
C ILE A 166 -7.33 2.62 25.58
N ALA A 167 -7.72 3.60 24.75
CA ALA A 167 -7.16 3.78 23.41
C ALA A 167 -6.72 5.25 23.24
N LEU A 168 -5.68 5.49 22.44
CA LEU A 168 -5.13 6.82 22.20
C LEU A 168 -4.99 7.06 20.70
N ASP A 169 -5.38 8.26 20.27
CA ASP A 169 -5.01 8.83 18.99
C ASP A 169 -3.77 9.69 19.17
N GLU A 170 -2.63 9.19 18.69
CA GLU A 170 -1.33 9.83 18.89
C GLU A 170 -1.25 11.21 18.23
N LEU A 171 -1.85 11.34 17.04
CA LEU A 171 -1.78 12.56 16.22
C LEU A 171 -2.53 13.72 16.87
N THR A 172 -3.72 13.46 17.43
CA THR A 172 -4.59 14.52 17.98
C THR A 172 -4.57 14.60 19.50
N ARG A 173 -3.84 13.71 20.18
CA ARG A 173 -3.76 13.55 21.65
C ARG A 173 -5.14 13.39 22.28
N GLN A 174 -5.94 12.54 21.65
CA GLN A 174 -7.29 12.21 22.05
C GLN A 174 -7.30 10.80 22.63
N CYS A 175 -7.86 10.62 23.83
CA CYS A 175 -7.94 9.30 24.43
C CYS A 175 -9.38 8.89 24.73
N PHE A 176 -9.62 7.58 24.63
CA PHE A 176 -10.88 6.91 24.87
C PHE A 176 -10.72 5.99 26.04
N ILE A 177 -11.61 6.10 27.02
CA ILE A 177 -11.51 5.36 28.29
C ILE A 177 -12.80 4.61 28.53
N GLY A 178 -12.71 3.28 28.53
CA GLY A 178 -13.82 2.40 28.78
C GLY A 178 -13.99 2.20 30.28
N ASP A 179 -15.19 2.51 30.79
CA ASP A 179 -15.53 2.36 32.20
C ASP A 179 -16.33 1.08 32.48
N SER A 180 -16.45 0.76 33.76
CA SER A 180 -17.19 -0.41 34.23
C SER A 180 -18.70 -0.34 34.05
N ASN A 181 -19.24 0.85 33.82
CA ASN A 181 -20.68 1.10 33.71
C ASN A 181 -21.14 1.06 32.24
N GLY A 182 -20.22 0.83 31.29
CA GLY A 182 -20.52 0.76 29.86
C GLY A 182 -20.39 2.10 29.13
N ASN A 183 -19.84 3.12 29.78
CA ASN A 183 -19.57 4.39 29.13
C ASN A 183 -18.12 4.45 28.64
N ILE A 184 -17.93 5.17 27.54
CA ILE A 184 -16.61 5.51 27.02
C ILE A 184 -16.42 7.01 27.14
N GLN A 185 -15.48 7.44 27.98
CA GLN A 185 -15.15 8.86 28.09
C GLN A 185 -14.16 9.23 26.99
N PHE A 186 -14.51 10.23 26.18
CA PHE A 186 -13.67 10.77 25.13
C PHE A 186 -13.03 12.07 25.62
N LEU A 187 -11.72 12.04 25.87
CA LEU A 187 -10.95 13.15 26.42
C LEU A 187 -9.91 13.65 25.41
N ARG A 188 -9.60 14.95 25.47
CA ARG A 188 -8.42 15.55 24.82
C ARG A 188 -7.39 15.93 25.87
N ILE A 189 -6.13 15.70 25.54
CA ILE A 189 -4.97 16.01 26.38
C ILE A 189 -4.27 17.24 25.79
N ASN A 190 -4.34 18.37 26.50
CA ASN A 190 -3.67 19.59 26.08
C ASN A 190 -2.31 19.69 26.78
N ILE A 191 -1.24 19.95 26.03
CA ILE A 191 0.10 20.15 26.60
C ILE A 191 0.04 21.36 27.55
N GLY A 192 0.39 21.13 28.82
CA GLY A 192 0.48 22.15 29.86
C GLY A 192 -0.79 22.39 30.70
N LYS A 193 -1.97 21.86 30.33
CA LYS A 193 -3.21 22.00 31.12
C LYS A 193 -4.16 20.81 30.91
N LYS A 194 -4.56 20.18 32.03
CA LYS A 194 -5.73 19.32 32.33
C LYS A 194 -6.43 18.59 31.17
N PHE A 195 -6.79 17.35 31.42
CA PHE A 195 -7.74 16.61 30.57
C PHE A 195 -9.04 17.39 30.34
N GLN A 196 -9.47 17.45 29.08
CA GLN A 196 -10.73 18.06 28.67
C GLN A 196 -11.68 16.97 28.18
N LEU A 197 -12.82 16.82 28.85
CA LEU A 197 -13.90 15.94 28.38
C LEU A 197 -14.55 16.55 27.13
N ILE A 198 -14.50 15.82 26.02
CA ILE A 198 -15.19 16.17 24.78
C ILE A 198 -16.63 15.67 24.87
N THR A 199 -16.81 14.37 25.10
CA THR A 199 -18.12 13.75 25.23
C THR A 199 -18.00 12.40 25.93
N THR A 200 -19.16 11.83 26.29
CA THR A 200 -19.27 10.47 26.82
C THR A 200 -20.13 9.65 25.86
N LEU A 201 -19.57 8.58 25.30
CA LEU A 201 -20.29 7.65 24.45
C LEU A 201 -20.98 6.61 25.34
N SER A 202 -22.29 6.48 25.21
CA SER A 202 -23.10 5.49 25.93
C SER A 202 -23.78 4.58 24.92
N GLY A 203 -23.51 3.28 25.04
CA GLY A 203 -24.04 2.25 24.14
C GLY A 203 -24.02 0.87 24.76
N HIS A 204 -23.05 0.60 25.63
CA HIS A 204 -22.99 -0.64 26.38
C HIS A 204 -23.84 -0.59 27.66
N THR A 205 -24.35 -1.76 28.04
CA THR A 205 -25.09 -1.99 29.29
C THR A 205 -24.24 -2.64 30.37
N GLY A 206 -23.04 -3.08 30.02
CA GLY A 206 -22.03 -3.63 30.92
C GLY A 206 -20.66 -3.01 30.70
N SER A 207 -19.70 -3.38 31.55
CA SER A 207 -18.34 -2.82 31.55
C SER A 207 -17.63 -2.95 30.19
N VAL A 208 -17.02 -1.87 29.71
CA VAL A 208 -16.19 -1.89 28.50
C VAL A 208 -14.84 -2.50 28.83
N GLN A 209 -14.58 -3.72 28.34
CA GLN A 209 -13.38 -4.50 28.69
C GLN A 209 -12.19 -4.19 27.78
N THR A 210 -12.45 -3.82 26.53
CA THR A 210 -11.42 -3.61 25.52
C THR A 210 -11.83 -2.50 24.56
N LEU A 211 -10.84 -1.71 24.14
CA LEU A 211 -10.98 -0.63 23.17
C LEU A 211 -9.85 -0.73 22.15
N LEU A 212 -10.17 -0.44 20.90
CA LEU A 212 -9.21 -0.35 19.81
C LEU A 212 -9.53 0.86 18.94
N TRP A 213 -8.54 1.72 18.73
CA TRP A 213 -8.65 2.91 17.89
C TRP A 213 -7.93 2.69 16.55
N GLU A 214 -8.63 2.96 15.45
CA GLU A 214 -8.04 3.02 14.12
C GLU A 214 -8.02 4.47 13.62
N SER A 215 -6.83 5.05 13.49
CA SER A 215 -6.64 6.47 13.19
C SER A 215 -6.96 6.84 11.73
N GLU A 216 -6.75 5.93 10.77
CA GLU A 216 -6.95 6.24 9.35
C GLU A 216 -8.43 6.42 8.99
N ILE A 217 -9.29 5.53 9.48
CA ILE A 217 -10.74 5.59 9.25
C ILE A 217 -11.49 6.27 10.40
N GLN A 218 -10.78 6.59 11.49
CA GLN A 218 -11.32 7.23 12.70
C GLN A 218 -12.48 6.45 13.31
N TRP A 219 -12.32 5.13 13.39
CA TRP A 219 -13.26 4.23 14.04
C TRP A 219 -12.72 3.77 15.38
N LEU A 220 -13.60 3.79 16.39
CA LEU A 220 -13.34 3.19 17.69
C LEU A 220 -14.14 1.90 17.80
N PHE A 221 -13.47 0.79 18.10
CA PHE A 221 -14.12 -0.47 18.40
C PHE A 221 -14.16 -0.67 19.91
N SER A 222 -15.32 -0.99 20.48
CA SER A 222 -15.49 -1.27 21.90
C SER A 222 -16.11 -2.65 22.13
N GLY A 223 -15.51 -3.42 23.03
CA GLY A 223 -16.00 -4.74 23.43
C GLY A 223 -16.40 -4.72 24.90
N SER A 224 -17.57 -5.27 25.22
CA SER A 224 -18.14 -5.19 26.56
C SER A 224 -18.48 -6.54 27.19
N PHE A 225 -18.66 -6.49 28.50
CA PHE A 225 -19.23 -7.55 29.32
C PHE A 225 -20.67 -7.89 28.94
N ASP A 226 -21.39 -6.98 28.29
CA ASP A 226 -22.75 -7.24 27.79
C ASP A 226 -22.80 -8.11 26.52
N ARG A 227 -21.64 -8.62 26.07
CA ARG A 227 -21.47 -9.52 24.90
C ARG A 227 -21.59 -8.81 23.55
N SER A 228 -21.85 -7.51 23.56
CA SER A 228 -21.91 -6.69 22.35
C SER A 228 -20.56 -6.07 22.05
N ILE A 229 -20.35 -5.82 20.77
CA ILE A 229 -19.28 -4.98 20.24
C ILE A 229 -19.95 -3.76 19.60
N VAL A 230 -19.43 -2.56 19.85
CA VAL A 230 -19.92 -1.35 19.19
C VAL A 230 -18.79 -0.73 18.38
N VAL A 231 -19.09 -0.38 17.14
CA VAL A 231 -18.21 0.38 16.25
C VAL A 231 -18.70 1.82 16.23
N TRP A 232 -17.88 2.74 16.71
CA TRP A 232 -18.17 4.16 16.77
C TRP A 232 -17.47 4.88 15.63
N ASP A 233 -18.25 5.49 14.74
CA ASP A 233 -17.70 6.38 13.71
C ASP A 233 -17.50 7.78 14.29
N ILE A 234 -16.25 8.13 14.57
CA ILE A 234 -15.87 9.42 15.15
C ILE A 234 -15.54 10.44 14.05
N GLY A 235 -15.00 9.98 12.91
CA GLY A 235 -14.47 10.86 11.88
C GLY A 235 -15.49 11.48 10.94
N THR A 236 -16.60 10.81 10.64
CA THR A 236 -17.61 11.39 9.73
C THR A 236 -18.52 12.41 10.40
N HIS A 237 -18.40 12.60 11.72
CA HIS A 237 -19.26 13.45 12.56
C HIS A 237 -20.77 13.14 12.49
N LYS A 238 -21.17 12.04 11.85
CA LYS A 238 -22.58 11.60 11.81
C LYS A 238 -23.03 10.94 13.11
N GLY A 239 -22.07 10.51 13.95
CA GLY A 239 -22.36 9.87 15.24
C GLY A 239 -22.98 8.48 15.08
N VAL A 240 -22.63 7.79 13.98
CA VAL A 240 -23.15 6.45 13.67
C VAL A 240 -22.49 5.43 14.58
N ALA A 241 -23.31 4.59 15.23
CA ALA A 241 -22.84 3.47 16.03
C ALA A 241 -23.41 2.16 15.46
N LEU A 242 -22.52 1.25 15.06
CA LEU A 242 -22.90 -0.08 14.59
C LEU A 242 -22.75 -1.08 15.73
N GLU A 243 -23.81 -1.80 16.04
CA GLU A 243 -23.82 -2.82 17.09
C GLU A 243 -23.59 -4.19 16.48
N LEU A 244 -22.60 -4.94 16.95
CA LEU A 244 -22.27 -6.29 16.49
C LEU A 244 -22.50 -7.27 17.64
N ASN A 245 -23.41 -8.22 17.42
CA ASN A 245 -23.83 -9.21 18.39
C ASN A 245 -23.74 -10.60 17.76
N GLY A 246 -22.95 -11.46 18.38
CA GLY A 246 -22.72 -12.83 17.90
C GLY A 246 -22.15 -13.75 18.98
N HIS A 247 -21.45 -13.18 19.94
CA HIS A 247 -20.83 -13.90 21.05
C HIS A 247 -21.83 -14.32 22.13
N SER A 248 -21.55 -15.44 22.78
CA SER A 248 -22.35 -15.98 23.90
C SER A 248 -21.90 -15.49 25.27
N ASP A 249 -20.66 -15.05 25.41
CA ASP A 249 -20.09 -14.49 26.65
C ASP A 249 -19.37 -13.14 26.40
N ARG A 250 -18.89 -12.50 27.47
CA ARG A 250 -18.21 -11.18 27.45
C ARG A 250 -17.05 -11.14 26.47
N ILE A 251 -16.84 -9.97 25.86
CA ILE A 251 -15.73 -9.74 24.95
C ILE A 251 -14.46 -9.47 25.77
N VAL A 252 -13.39 -10.20 25.47
CA VAL A 252 -12.10 -10.11 26.18
C VAL A 252 -10.99 -9.51 25.33
N GLY A 253 -11.15 -9.49 24.01
CA GLY A 253 -10.17 -8.87 23.13
C GLY A 253 -10.75 -8.50 21.77
N ILE A 254 -10.19 -7.43 21.22
CA ILE A 254 -10.50 -6.90 19.90
C ILE A 254 -9.19 -6.57 19.21
N SER A 255 -9.08 -6.95 17.93
CA SER A 255 -8.02 -6.52 17.03
C SER A 255 -8.55 -6.27 15.63
N TYR A 256 -7.88 -5.45 14.84
CA TYR A 256 -8.30 -5.05 13.51
C TYR A 256 -7.19 -5.31 12.49
N ASP A 257 -7.49 -6.11 11.47
CA ASP A 257 -6.62 -6.29 10.30
C ASP A 257 -6.94 -5.20 9.27
N LYS A 258 -6.08 -4.17 9.23
CA LYS A 258 -6.21 -3.03 8.31
C LYS A 258 -6.20 -3.44 6.83
N LEU A 259 -5.35 -4.42 6.47
CA LEU A 259 -5.15 -4.82 5.08
C LEU A 259 -6.41 -5.45 4.50
N ARG A 260 -7.10 -6.26 5.30
CA ARG A 260 -8.32 -6.97 4.88
C ARG A 260 -9.61 -6.29 5.34
N LYS A 261 -9.51 -5.25 6.16
CA LYS A 261 -10.64 -4.58 6.82
C LYS A 261 -11.49 -5.59 7.61
N MET A 262 -10.83 -6.44 8.40
CA MET A 262 -11.49 -7.47 9.21
C MET A 262 -11.31 -7.14 10.68
N LEU A 263 -12.41 -7.08 11.43
CA LEU A 263 -12.36 -7.01 12.89
C LEU A 263 -12.34 -8.44 13.43
N ILE A 264 -11.38 -8.71 14.29
CA ILE A 264 -11.25 -9.98 14.99
C ILE A 264 -11.56 -9.75 16.45
N THR A 265 -12.46 -10.55 16.98
CA THR A 265 -12.97 -10.39 18.35
C THR A 265 -12.94 -11.73 19.05
N CYS A 266 -12.62 -11.73 20.33
CA CYS A 266 -12.62 -12.95 21.13
C CYS A 266 -13.49 -12.78 22.37
N SER A 267 -14.28 -13.81 22.65
CA SER A 267 -15.13 -13.91 23.82
C SER A 267 -14.50 -14.81 24.89
N ALA A 268 -14.91 -14.61 26.14
CA ALA A 268 -14.41 -15.36 27.28
C ALA A 268 -14.72 -16.86 27.22
N ASP A 269 -15.70 -17.28 26.42
CA ASP A 269 -16.02 -18.69 26.16
C ASP A 269 -15.08 -19.36 25.14
N GLY A 270 -14.14 -18.59 24.55
CA GLY A 270 -13.22 -19.06 23.53
C GLY A 270 -13.75 -18.98 22.11
N ASN A 271 -14.88 -18.32 21.88
CA ASN A 271 -15.34 -18.04 20.53
C ASN A 271 -14.61 -16.83 19.94
N ILE A 272 -14.02 -17.02 18.76
CA ILE A 272 -13.45 -15.96 17.94
C ILE A 272 -14.47 -15.58 16.87
N GLY A 273 -14.86 -14.30 16.83
CA GLY A 273 -15.70 -13.73 15.80
C GLY A 273 -14.87 -12.92 14.82
N VAL A 274 -15.00 -13.22 13.53
CA VAL A 274 -14.33 -12.53 12.43
C VAL A 274 -15.39 -11.77 11.63
N TRP A 275 -15.26 -10.45 11.59
CA TRP A 275 -16.26 -9.53 11.07
C TRP A 275 -15.67 -8.73 9.90
N PRO A 276 -16.15 -8.92 8.67
CA PRO A 276 -15.81 -8.06 7.53
C PRO A 276 -16.38 -6.65 7.74
N MET A 277 -15.53 -5.64 7.80
CA MET A 277 -15.92 -4.23 7.97
C MET A 277 -16.28 -3.52 6.66
N ASN A 278 -16.00 -4.17 5.52
CA ASN A 278 -16.50 -3.72 4.21
C ASN A 278 -17.99 -4.03 3.99
N ALA A 279 -18.59 -4.93 4.78
CA ALA A 279 -20.00 -5.27 4.65
C ALA A 279 -20.89 -4.09 5.06
N LYS A 280 -21.90 -3.78 4.21
CA LYS A 280 -22.87 -2.72 4.46
C LYS A 280 -23.75 -3.09 5.66
N ARG A 281 -23.59 -2.36 6.76
CA ARG A 281 -24.41 -2.49 7.97
C ARG A 281 -25.20 -1.22 8.25
N ASN A 282 -26.38 -1.41 8.82
CA ASN A 282 -27.28 -0.35 9.23
C ASN A 282 -27.27 -0.20 10.76
N GLU A 283 -27.61 0.99 11.23
CA GLU A 283 -27.78 1.25 12.66
C GLU A 283 -28.94 0.45 13.25
N THR A 284 -28.82 0.14 14.54
CA THR A 284 -29.90 -0.48 15.28
C THR A 284 -31.00 0.54 15.57
N PRO A 285 -32.27 0.24 15.27
CA PRO A 285 -33.35 1.18 15.50
C PRO A 285 -33.59 1.38 17.00
N LYS A 286 -33.83 2.63 17.40
CA LYS A 286 -34.19 2.97 18.77
C LYS A 286 -35.54 2.37 19.13
N TRP A 287 -35.68 1.97 20.40
CA TRP A 287 -36.96 1.51 20.92
C TRP A 287 -37.96 2.66 20.99
N LEU A 288 -39.17 2.39 20.52
CA LEU A 288 -40.28 3.32 20.59
C LEU A 288 -41.06 3.06 21.88
N ASP A 289 -41.22 4.10 22.69
CA ASP A 289 -42.08 4.03 23.86
C ASP A 289 -43.56 4.14 23.45
N SER A 290 -44.40 3.28 24.00
CA SER A 290 -45.84 3.28 23.78
C SER A 290 -46.56 2.62 24.94
N ASP A 291 -47.73 3.13 25.30
CA ASP A 291 -48.59 2.55 26.34
C ASP A 291 -49.48 1.40 25.83
N HIS A 292 -49.45 1.17 24.51
CA HIS A 292 -50.21 0.12 23.83
C HIS A 292 -49.32 -0.63 22.83
N CYS A 293 -49.67 -1.89 22.55
CA CYS A 293 -49.06 -2.62 21.45
C CYS A 293 -49.31 -1.89 20.13
N GLN A 294 -48.25 -1.56 19.38
CA GLN A 294 -48.38 -0.81 18.13
C GLN A 294 -48.93 -1.65 16.96
N ILE A 295 -49.28 -2.91 17.20
CA ILE A 295 -49.85 -3.83 16.19
C ILE A 295 -51.30 -4.16 16.52
N CYS A 296 -51.58 -4.68 17.73
CA CYS A 296 -52.95 -5.04 18.13
C CYS A 296 -53.66 -3.97 18.97
N HIS A 297 -52.99 -2.85 19.28
CA HIS A 297 -53.51 -1.72 20.06
C HIS A 297 -53.98 -2.02 21.49
N LEU A 298 -53.77 -3.25 21.98
CA LEU A 298 -54.06 -3.64 23.36
C LEU A 298 -53.12 -2.92 24.36
N PRO A 299 -53.61 -2.48 25.53
CA PRO A 299 -52.83 -1.74 26.50
C PRO A 299 -51.76 -2.61 27.18
N PHE A 300 -50.61 -2.01 27.49
CA PHE A 300 -49.62 -2.64 28.37
C PHE A 300 -50.01 -2.49 29.84
N PHE A 301 -49.43 -3.33 30.71
CA PHE A 301 -49.88 -3.49 32.09
C PHE A 301 -49.81 -2.23 32.98
N TRP A 302 -49.00 -1.22 32.63
CA TRP A 302 -48.95 0.04 33.37
C TRP A 302 -50.03 1.04 32.93
N ASN A 303 -50.71 0.81 31.81
CA ASN A 303 -51.81 1.66 31.37
C ASN A 303 -53.14 1.22 32.03
N ILE A 304 -53.19 1.35 33.35
CA ILE A 304 -54.30 0.91 34.21
C ILE A 304 -55.62 1.55 33.76
N ASN A 305 -55.58 2.83 33.35
CA ASN A 305 -56.76 3.56 32.86
C ASN A 305 -57.35 2.94 31.60
N ALA A 306 -56.52 2.55 30.62
CA ALA A 306 -57.00 1.89 29.41
C ALA A 306 -57.48 0.46 29.71
N MET A 307 -56.77 -0.27 30.58
CA MET A 307 -57.16 -1.61 31.01
C MET A 307 -58.54 -1.64 31.67
N TRP A 308 -58.82 -0.68 32.57
CA TRP A 308 -60.12 -0.58 33.22
C TRP A 308 -61.24 -0.21 32.26
N LYS A 309 -60.99 0.72 31.33
CA LYS A 309 -61.98 1.11 30.31
C LYS A 309 -62.33 -0.04 29.35
N GLN A 310 -61.35 -0.86 28.98
CA GLN A 310 -61.52 -1.95 28.02
C GLN A 310 -61.85 -3.30 28.68
N LYS A 311 -61.85 -3.38 30.03
CA LYS A 311 -62.05 -4.62 30.81
C LYS A 311 -61.11 -5.75 30.37
N GLN A 312 -59.83 -5.44 30.16
CA GLN A 312 -58.82 -6.39 29.68
C GLN A 312 -57.59 -6.41 30.56
N ILE A 313 -56.92 -7.56 30.61
CA ILE A 313 -55.63 -7.74 31.29
C ILE A 313 -54.53 -7.13 30.42
N GLY A 314 -53.69 -6.29 31.02
CA GLY A 314 -52.62 -5.61 30.30
C GLY A 314 -51.49 -6.56 29.90
N LEU A 315 -50.86 -6.25 28.76
CA LEU A 315 -49.81 -7.08 28.17
C LEU A 315 -48.41 -6.68 28.65
N ARG A 316 -47.46 -7.61 28.57
CA ARG A 316 -46.03 -7.31 28.70
C ARG A 316 -45.51 -6.67 27.41
N GLN A 317 -44.76 -5.58 27.53
CA GLN A 317 -44.10 -4.94 26.39
C GLN A 317 -42.81 -5.68 26.02
N HIS A 318 -42.64 -5.84 24.73
CA HIS A 318 -41.41 -6.25 24.07
C HIS A 318 -41.10 -5.25 22.95
N HIS A 319 -39.89 -5.31 22.40
CA HIS A 319 -39.50 -4.48 21.25
C HIS A 319 -39.13 -5.37 20.06
N CYS A 320 -39.57 -4.97 18.86
CA CYS A 320 -39.09 -5.55 17.61
C CYS A 320 -37.68 -5.03 17.31
N ARG A 321 -36.70 -5.91 17.11
CA ARG A 321 -35.32 -5.48 16.81
C ARG A 321 -35.14 -4.89 15.42
N LYS A 322 -35.97 -5.27 14.42
CA LYS A 322 -35.88 -4.73 13.05
C LYS A 322 -36.46 -3.31 12.91
N CYS A 323 -37.50 -2.96 13.67
CA CYS A 323 -38.22 -1.69 13.48
C CYS A 323 -38.41 -0.85 14.76
N GLY A 324 -37.94 -1.32 15.92
CA GLY A 324 -38.02 -0.58 17.19
C GLY A 324 -39.40 -0.54 17.85
N ARG A 325 -40.46 -1.02 17.19
CA ARG A 325 -41.84 -0.95 17.69
C ARG A 325 -42.05 -1.68 19.02
N ALA A 326 -42.85 -1.07 19.89
CA ALA A 326 -43.37 -1.68 21.10
C ALA A 326 -44.51 -2.65 20.77
N VAL A 327 -44.30 -3.94 21.08
CA VAL A 327 -45.17 -5.05 20.68
C VAL A 327 -45.40 -6.01 21.84
N CYS A 328 -46.55 -6.66 21.88
CA CYS A 328 -46.81 -7.73 22.84
C CYS A 328 -46.26 -9.08 22.35
N ASP A 329 -46.29 -10.09 23.22
CA ASP A 329 -45.72 -11.41 22.92
C ASP A 329 -46.43 -12.12 21.74
N THR A 330 -47.77 -12.00 21.64
CA THR A 330 -48.53 -12.59 20.52
C THR A 330 -48.21 -11.95 19.17
N CYS A 331 -47.91 -10.64 19.14
CA CYS A 331 -47.54 -9.92 17.93
C CYS A 331 -46.06 -10.06 17.54
N SER A 332 -45.28 -10.83 18.31
CA SER A 332 -43.83 -10.94 18.15
C SER A 332 -43.28 -12.33 18.46
N LYS A 333 -43.99 -13.38 18.04
CA LYS A 333 -43.57 -14.78 18.25
C LYS A 333 -42.34 -15.16 17.43
N THR A 334 -42.09 -14.45 16.33
CA THR A 334 -41.02 -14.77 15.38
C THR A 334 -39.65 -14.38 15.93
N ARG A 335 -38.68 -15.30 15.81
CA ARG A 335 -37.27 -15.10 16.15
C ARG A 335 -36.42 -15.34 14.92
N THR A 336 -35.51 -14.42 14.60
CA THR A 336 -34.67 -14.52 13.40
C THR A 336 -33.37 -13.74 13.57
N LYS A 337 -32.36 -14.07 12.76
CA LYS A 337 -31.09 -13.33 12.69
C LYS A 337 -31.27 -12.11 11.79
N ILE A 338 -30.54 -11.03 12.08
CA ILE A 338 -30.55 -9.83 11.24
C ILE A 338 -29.11 -9.29 11.11
N PRO A 339 -28.23 -10.00 10.38
CA PRO A 339 -26.81 -9.64 10.28
C PRO A 339 -26.54 -8.23 9.72
N LEU A 340 -27.43 -7.71 8.86
CA LEU A 340 -27.34 -6.34 8.31
C LEU A 340 -27.37 -5.23 9.38
N ILE A 341 -28.00 -5.46 10.54
CA ILE A 341 -27.92 -4.56 11.71
C ILE A 341 -27.03 -5.15 12.81
N GLY A 342 -26.14 -6.07 12.42
CA GLY A 342 -25.12 -6.70 13.23
C GLY A 342 -25.57 -7.82 14.17
N TYR A 343 -26.79 -8.36 14.01
CA TYR A 343 -27.26 -9.48 14.85
C TYR A 343 -27.11 -10.85 14.17
N GLU A 344 -26.10 -11.59 14.61
CA GLU A 344 -25.84 -12.98 14.19
C GLU A 344 -26.56 -14.01 15.08
N THR A 345 -27.16 -13.55 16.18
CA THR A 345 -28.00 -14.35 17.09
C THR A 345 -29.49 -14.11 16.84
N LEU A 346 -30.34 -15.02 17.32
CA LEU A 346 -31.79 -14.94 17.14
C LEU A 346 -32.40 -13.78 17.94
N GLN A 347 -32.95 -12.81 17.23
CA GLN A 347 -33.60 -11.62 17.79
C GLN A 347 -35.11 -11.66 17.65
N ARG A 348 -35.82 -10.98 18.57
CA ARG A 348 -37.28 -10.83 18.49
C ARG A 348 -37.64 -9.86 17.38
N VAL A 349 -38.52 -10.30 16.49
CA VAL A 349 -39.12 -9.42 15.47
C VAL A 349 -40.65 -9.50 15.56
N CYS A 350 -41.32 -8.40 15.22
CA CYS A 350 -42.77 -8.46 15.06
C CYS A 350 -43.13 -9.35 13.87
N ASN A 351 -44.37 -9.85 13.86
CA ASN A 351 -44.84 -10.76 12.83
C ASN A 351 -44.74 -10.15 11.42
N ASP A 352 -44.96 -8.84 11.28
CA ASP A 352 -44.83 -8.12 9.99
C ASP A 352 -43.38 -8.12 9.48
N CYS A 353 -42.44 -7.75 10.35
CA CYS A 353 -41.01 -7.75 10.03
C CYS A 353 -40.49 -9.16 9.75
N GLY A 354 -40.99 -10.17 10.48
CA GLY A 354 -40.66 -11.58 10.27
C GLY A 354 -41.03 -12.06 8.87
N LYS A 355 -42.22 -11.68 8.37
CA LYS A 355 -42.68 -12.01 7.02
C LYS A 355 -41.96 -11.22 5.92
N ALA A 356 -41.54 -9.99 6.21
CA ALA A 356 -40.90 -9.10 5.25
C ALA A 356 -39.38 -9.33 5.07
N LEU A 357 -38.76 -10.22 5.88
CA LEU A 357 -37.33 -10.50 5.79
C LEU A 357 -37.02 -11.40 4.59
N LYS A 358 -36.10 -10.95 3.73
CA LYS A 358 -35.57 -11.74 2.62
C LYS A 358 -34.46 -12.68 3.12
N PRO A 359 -34.26 -13.84 2.48
CA PRO A 359 -33.18 -14.77 2.85
C PRO A 359 -31.78 -14.12 2.84
N GLU A 360 -31.51 -13.22 1.89
CA GLU A 360 -30.27 -12.45 1.79
C GLU A 360 -30.00 -11.58 3.02
N GLU A 361 -31.05 -10.98 3.61
CA GLU A 361 -30.93 -10.14 4.82
C GLU A 361 -30.66 -10.96 6.09
N THR A 362 -30.86 -12.28 6.02
CA THR A 362 -30.65 -13.23 7.12
C THR A 362 -29.35 -14.03 6.98
N ALA A 363 -28.65 -13.87 5.86
CA ALA A 363 -27.37 -14.52 5.63
C ALA A 363 -26.30 -13.96 6.59
N PRO A 364 -25.49 -14.82 7.22
CA PRO A 364 -24.48 -14.39 8.18
C PRO A 364 -23.44 -13.50 7.51
N LEU A 365 -23.09 -12.40 8.17
CA LEU A 365 -22.02 -11.49 7.74
C LEU A 365 -20.74 -11.70 8.55
N ALA A 366 -20.77 -12.48 9.63
CA ALA A 366 -19.61 -12.82 10.43
C ALA A 366 -19.40 -14.33 10.54
N ALA A 367 -18.13 -14.73 10.72
CA ALA A 367 -17.74 -16.12 10.96
C ALA A 367 -17.32 -16.29 12.41
N PHE A 368 -17.69 -17.42 13.04
CA PHE A 368 -17.35 -17.72 14.42
C PHE A 368 -16.58 -19.05 14.52
N TYR A 369 -15.55 -19.07 15.37
CA TYR A 369 -14.67 -20.20 15.58
C TYR A 369 -14.56 -20.53 17.07
N GLU A 370 -14.75 -21.79 17.42
CA GLU A 370 -14.64 -22.24 18.80
C GLU A 370 -13.23 -22.78 19.11
N LEU A 371 -12.56 -22.19 20.10
CA LEU A 371 -11.27 -22.66 20.62
C LEU A 371 -11.40 -23.81 21.63
N ARG A 372 -12.65 -24.12 22.06
CA ARG A 372 -13.00 -25.12 23.08
C ARG A 372 -12.26 -24.90 24.41
N GLN A 373 -12.01 -23.64 24.78
CA GLN A 373 -11.43 -23.25 26.06
C GLN A 373 -11.84 -21.83 26.44
N GLY A 374 -11.97 -21.55 27.74
CA GLY A 374 -12.18 -20.19 28.20
C GLY A 374 -10.97 -19.31 27.88
N THR A 375 -11.19 -18.07 27.44
CA THR A 375 -10.13 -17.12 27.09
C THR A 375 -10.17 -15.91 28.02
N ILE A 376 -9.01 -15.48 28.52
CA ILE A 376 -8.86 -14.35 29.43
C ILE A 376 -8.53 -13.07 28.66
N LYS A 377 -7.58 -13.17 27.72
CA LYS A 377 -7.11 -12.07 26.89
C LYS A 377 -6.62 -12.60 25.56
N THR A 378 -6.67 -11.75 24.54
CA THR A 378 -6.11 -12.04 23.23
C THR A 378 -5.29 -10.87 22.72
N ASP A 379 -4.29 -11.20 21.93
CA ASP A 379 -3.50 -10.25 21.17
C ASP A 379 -3.38 -10.74 19.72
N PHE A 380 -3.27 -9.83 18.76
CA PHE A 380 -3.14 -10.20 17.36
C PHE A 380 -2.08 -9.35 16.69
N LEU A 381 -1.10 -10.05 16.16
CA LEU A 381 0.05 -9.51 15.50
C LEU A 381 -0.21 -9.46 14.00
N GLN A 382 -0.58 -8.27 13.51
CA GLN A 382 -0.95 -8.10 12.11
C GLN A 382 0.19 -8.47 11.14
N ALA A 383 1.44 -8.07 11.47
CA ALA A 383 2.61 -8.30 10.61
C ALA A 383 2.85 -9.79 10.31
N LYS A 384 2.72 -10.66 11.33
CA LYS A 384 2.92 -12.11 11.18
C LYS A 384 1.62 -12.89 10.93
N LYS A 385 0.45 -12.24 10.95
CA LYS A 385 -0.89 -12.88 10.91
C LYS A 385 -1.09 -13.92 12.03
N ILE A 386 -0.44 -13.68 13.17
CA ILE A 386 -0.48 -14.58 14.32
C ILE A 386 -1.40 -13.99 15.38
N MET A 387 -2.25 -14.83 15.95
CA MET A 387 -3.06 -14.53 17.11
C MET A 387 -2.52 -15.27 18.33
N MET A 388 -2.47 -14.58 19.46
CA MET A 388 -2.23 -15.19 20.76
C MET A 388 -3.50 -15.15 21.60
N THR A 389 -3.79 -16.26 22.29
CA THR A 389 -4.88 -16.34 23.27
C THR A 389 -4.39 -16.91 24.57
N ILE A 390 -4.75 -16.27 25.67
CA ILE A 390 -4.47 -16.72 27.03
C ILE A 390 -5.69 -17.51 27.53
N GLY A 391 -5.52 -18.80 27.76
CA GLY A 391 -6.56 -19.68 28.25
C GLY A 391 -6.76 -19.60 29.76
N THR A 392 -7.99 -19.86 30.22
CA THR A 392 -8.29 -20.06 31.65
C THR A 392 -7.61 -21.30 32.24
N ASP A 393 -7.12 -22.19 31.38
CA ASP A 393 -6.35 -23.39 31.71
C ASP A 393 -4.85 -23.11 31.89
N ARG A 394 -4.44 -21.84 31.97
CA ARG A 394 -3.04 -21.37 32.10
C ARG A 394 -2.17 -21.70 30.89
N THR A 395 -2.80 -21.81 29.72
CA THR A 395 -2.09 -22.08 28.47
C THR A 395 -2.09 -20.85 27.58
N ILE A 396 -0.95 -20.56 26.96
CA ILE A 396 -0.85 -19.56 25.90
C ILE A 396 -0.85 -20.32 24.58
N ARG A 397 -1.83 -20.03 23.71
CA ARG A 397 -1.91 -20.60 22.38
C ARG A 397 -1.57 -19.54 21.35
N ILE A 398 -0.65 -19.89 20.47
CA ILE A 398 -0.22 -19.06 19.34
C ILE A 398 -0.77 -19.74 18.09
N MET A 399 -1.55 -19.00 17.32
CA MET A 399 -2.29 -19.51 16.18
C MET A 399 -2.02 -18.66 14.96
N GLU A 400 -1.84 -19.30 13.81
CA GLU A 400 -1.81 -18.59 12.55
C GLU A 400 -3.24 -18.41 12.05
N GLN A 401 -3.59 -17.18 11.72
CA GLN A 401 -4.78 -16.94 10.94
C GLN A 401 -4.47 -17.36 9.50
N GLN A 402 -4.89 -18.57 9.11
CA GLN A 402 -4.83 -18.97 7.71
C GLN A 402 -5.53 -17.92 6.87
N SER A 403 -4.76 -17.22 6.04
CA SER A 403 -5.34 -16.33 5.05
C SER A 403 -6.12 -17.18 4.09
N THR A 404 -7.44 -17.15 4.21
CA THR A 404 -8.24 -17.38 3.02
C THR A 404 -7.99 -16.19 2.12
N SER A 405 -7.05 -16.36 1.21
CA SER A 405 -7.29 -15.92 -0.15
C SER A 405 -8.50 -16.70 -0.67
N GLU A 406 -9.69 -16.34 -0.17
CA GLU A 406 -10.93 -16.94 -0.64
C GLU A 406 -10.96 -16.68 -2.15
N LYS A 407 -10.93 -17.76 -2.94
CA LYS A 407 -11.01 -17.71 -4.38
C LYS A 407 -12.37 -17.11 -4.75
N VAL A 408 -12.43 -15.79 -4.90
CA VAL A 408 -13.66 -15.11 -5.31
C VAL A 408 -13.81 -15.36 -6.80
N VAL A 409 -14.79 -16.18 -7.17
CA VAL A 409 -15.10 -16.47 -8.57
C VAL A 409 -16.37 -15.72 -8.96
N VAL A 410 -16.29 -15.00 -10.08
CA VAL A 410 -17.42 -14.30 -10.69
C VAL A 410 -17.79 -14.98 -12.00
N THR A 411 -19.06 -14.93 -12.37
CA THR A 411 -19.55 -15.47 -13.66
C THR A 411 -19.91 -14.32 -14.58
N ALA A 412 -19.42 -14.37 -15.82
CA ALA A 412 -19.74 -13.39 -16.84
C ALA A 412 -21.21 -13.45 -17.26
N LEU A 413 -21.96 -12.37 -17.05
CA LEU A 413 -23.34 -12.21 -17.53
C LEU A 413 -23.39 -11.86 -19.02
N TYR A 414 -22.36 -11.16 -19.50
CA TYR A 414 -22.23 -10.69 -20.87
C TYR A 414 -20.82 -10.99 -21.38
N ALA A 415 -20.66 -11.14 -22.70
CA ALA A 415 -19.34 -11.24 -23.29
C ALA A 415 -18.63 -9.87 -23.27
N PHE A 416 -17.34 -9.86 -23.00
CA PHE A 416 -16.51 -8.67 -23.01
C PHE A 416 -15.27 -8.92 -23.86
N LYS A 417 -14.98 -7.98 -24.78
CA LYS A 417 -13.84 -8.05 -25.70
C LYS A 417 -12.87 -6.93 -25.35
N ALA A 418 -11.66 -7.32 -24.96
CA ALA A 418 -10.56 -6.41 -24.64
C ALA A 418 -10.24 -5.53 -25.85
N GLN A 419 -10.00 -4.25 -25.59
CA GLN A 419 -9.50 -3.28 -26.56
C GLN A 419 -8.04 -2.92 -26.30
N ASN A 420 -7.61 -3.02 -25.05
CA ASN A 420 -6.24 -2.78 -24.63
C ASN A 420 -5.58 -4.09 -24.20
N THR A 421 -4.25 -4.09 -24.14
CA THR A 421 -3.44 -5.26 -23.75
C THR A 421 -3.61 -5.64 -22.28
N ASP A 422 -4.04 -4.71 -21.43
CA ASP A 422 -4.27 -4.89 -19.99
C ASP A 422 -5.70 -5.36 -19.65
N GLU A 423 -6.59 -5.47 -20.64
CA GLU A 423 -7.98 -5.89 -20.46
C GLU A 423 -8.17 -7.41 -20.67
N LEU A 424 -9.05 -8.03 -19.88
CA LEU A 424 -9.36 -9.47 -19.98
C LEU A 424 -10.54 -9.72 -20.92
N SER A 425 -10.38 -10.52 -21.97
CA SER A 425 -11.51 -10.94 -22.82
C SER A 425 -12.19 -12.20 -22.28
N PHE A 426 -13.52 -12.26 -22.29
CA PHE A 426 -14.29 -13.42 -21.87
C PHE A 426 -15.66 -13.52 -22.57
N ALA A 427 -16.18 -14.74 -22.66
CA ALA A 427 -17.51 -15.04 -23.16
C ALA A 427 -18.54 -15.05 -22.02
N LYS A 428 -19.82 -14.99 -22.39
CA LYS A 428 -20.92 -15.16 -21.44
C LYS A 428 -20.82 -16.54 -20.78
N ASN A 429 -21.03 -16.57 -19.47
CA ASN A 429 -20.92 -17.72 -18.55
C ASN A 429 -19.49 -18.16 -18.20
N ASP A 430 -18.45 -17.45 -18.64
CA ASP A 430 -17.08 -17.73 -18.20
C ASP A 430 -16.95 -17.48 -16.68
N MET A 431 -16.16 -18.33 -16.02
CA MET A 431 -15.87 -18.23 -14.59
C MET A 431 -14.51 -17.54 -14.41
N ILE A 432 -14.50 -16.32 -13.87
CA ILE A 432 -13.31 -15.50 -13.71
C ILE A 432 -12.91 -15.48 -12.23
N VAL A 433 -11.64 -15.68 -11.94
CA VAL A 433 -11.10 -15.65 -10.57
C VAL A 433 -10.61 -14.24 -10.28
N LEU A 434 -11.16 -13.55 -9.28
CA LEU A 434 -10.70 -12.20 -8.96
C LEU A 434 -9.31 -12.24 -8.31
N THR A 435 -8.40 -11.40 -8.81
CA THR A 435 -7.07 -11.18 -8.24
C THR A 435 -7.02 -9.94 -7.35
N GLN A 436 -7.83 -8.92 -7.64
CA GLN A 436 -7.94 -7.72 -6.82
C GLN A 436 -9.33 -7.58 -6.22
N ALA A 437 -9.39 -7.08 -4.98
CA ALA A 437 -10.63 -6.96 -4.23
C ALA A 437 -11.64 -6.06 -4.98
N PRO A 438 -12.91 -6.48 -5.09
CA PRO A 438 -13.93 -5.72 -5.78
C PRO A 438 -14.16 -4.39 -5.04
N VAL A 439 -13.85 -3.27 -5.71
CA VAL A 439 -14.31 -1.94 -5.30
C VAL A 439 -15.74 -1.75 -5.80
N ASP A 440 -16.59 -1.14 -4.99
CA ASP A 440 -18.01 -0.86 -5.31
C ASP A 440 -18.11 0.01 -6.56
N GLY A 441 -18.44 -0.63 -7.70
CA GLY A 441 -18.55 0.01 -9.01
C GLY A 441 -17.18 0.36 -9.63
N GLY A 442 -16.92 -0.11 -10.86
CA GLY A 442 -15.69 0.22 -11.59
C GLY A 442 -15.12 -0.95 -12.40
N TRP A 443 -13.80 -0.95 -12.56
CA TRP A 443 -13.04 -2.02 -13.19
C TRP A 443 -12.48 -2.97 -12.13
N TRP A 444 -12.62 -4.26 -12.34
CA TRP A 444 -12.06 -5.33 -11.52
C TRP A 444 -10.95 -6.04 -12.29
N GLU A 445 -9.97 -6.60 -11.57
CA GLU A 445 -8.92 -7.43 -12.17
C GLU A 445 -9.18 -8.89 -11.81
N GLY A 446 -9.06 -9.77 -12.79
CA GLY A 446 -9.19 -11.20 -12.55
C GLY A 446 -8.48 -12.04 -13.60
N THR A 447 -8.41 -13.33 -13.31
CA THR A 447 -7.71 -14.34 -14.09
C THR A 447 -8.70 -15.30 -14.72
N LEU A 448 -8.54 -15.53 -16.03
CA LEU A 448 -9.24 -16.54 -16.81
C LEU A 448 -8.22 -17.23 -17.74
N ASN A 449 -8.18 -18.56 -17.74
CA ASN A 449 -7.27 -19.35 -18.58
C ASN A 449 -5.81 -18.90 -18.51
N ASN A 450 -5.29 -18.71 -17.29
CA ASN A 450 -3.94 -18.21 -16.98
C ASN A 450 -3.62 -16.78 -17.44
N LYS A 451 -4.58 -16.04 -18.01
CA LYS A 451 -4.43 -14.63 -18.35
C LYS A 451 -5.12 -13.77 -17.31
N THR A 452 -4.42 -12.79 -16.78
CA THR A 452 -4.94 -11.81 -15.84
C THR A 452 -5.15 -10.48 -16.56
N GLY A 453 -6.28 -9.81 -16.29
CA GLY A 453 -6.55 -8.50 -16.88
C GLY A 453 -7.78 -7.82 -16.29
N TRP A 454 -7.97 -6.56 -16.67
CA TRP A 454 -9.05 -5.71 -16.20
C TRP A 454 -10.35 -5.96 -16.97
N PHE A 455 -11.47 -5.90 -16.26
CA PHE A 455 -12.79 -5.92 -16.85
C PHE A 455 -13.84 -5.13 -16.05
N PRO A 456 -14.92 -4.66 -16.69
CA PRO A 456 -15.96 -3.90 -15.99
C PRO A 456 -16.78 -4.78 -15.04
N SER A 457 -16.99 -4.33 -13.80
CA SER A 457 -17.70 -5.10 -12.77
C SER A 457 -19.17 -5.37 -13.09
N ASN A 458 -19.79 -4.52 -13.92
CA ASN A 458 -21.18 -4.67 -14.37
C ASN A 458 -21.39 -5.79 -15.41
N TYR A 459 -20.32 -6.42 -15.89
CA TYR A 459 -20.39 -7.54 -16.84
C TYR A 459 -20.44 -8.90 -16.16
N VAL A 460 -20.27 -8.95 -14.84
CA VAL A 460 -20.14 -10.18 -14.07
C VAL A 460 -21.10 -10.18 -12.86
N GLU A 461 -21.47 -11.37 -12.40
CA GLU A 461 -22.20 -11.60 -11.17
C GLU A 461 -21.36 -12.49 -10.23
N GLN A 462 -21.33 -12.16 -8.94
CA GLN A 462 -20.57 -12.94 -7.98
C GLN A 462 -21.26 -14.28 -7.74
N VAL A 463 -20.61 -15.38 -8.11
CA VAL A 463 -21.12 -16.72 -7.80
C VAL A 463 -20.49 -17.18 -6.50
N VAL A 464 -21.25 -17.08 -5.42
CA VAL A 464 -20.97 -17.84 -4.20
C VAL A 464 -21.27 -19.31 -4.50
N LYS A 465 -20.32 -20.03 -5.09
CA LYS A 465 -20.45 -21.48 -5.23
C LYS A 465 -20.42 -22.10 -3.83
N LYS A 466 -21.55 -22.68 -3.41
CA LYS A 466 -21.56 -23.73 -2.38
C LYS A 466 -20.70 -24.87 -2.92
N ALA A 467 -19.51 -25.09 -2.35
CA ALA A 467 -18.65 -26.17 -2.78
C ALA A 467 -19.35 -27.52 -2.49
N ASP A 468 -19.62 -28.29 -3.54
CA ASP A 468 -20.11 -29.66 -3.41
C ASP A 468 -19.07 -30.52 -2.70
N SER A 469 -19.59 -31.36 -1.80
CA SER A 469 -18.86 -32.39 -1.09
C SER A 469 -18.46 -33.52 -2.06
N SER A 470 -17.26 -33.43 -2.64
CA SER A 470 -16.55 -34.60 -3.18
C SER A 470 -15.20 -34.75 -2.49
N SER A 471 -15.20 -35.58 -1.44
CA SER A 471 -14.05 -35.99 -0.65
C SER A 471 -13.15 -36.94 -1.45
N SER A 472 -12.06 -36.40 -2.01
CA SER A 472 -10.82 -37.09 -2.42
C SER A 472 -9.84 -36.15 -3.14
N LEU A 473 -10.31 -35.02 -3.69
CA LEU A 473 -9.49 -34.01 -4.38
C LEU A 473 -8.90 -32.92 -3.46
N GLN A 474 -9.43 -32.77 -2.24
CA GLN A 474 -8.99 -31.71 -1.31
C GLN A 474 -7.62 -31.97 -0.65
N SER A 475 -7.18 -33.23 -0.49
CA SER A 475 -5.85 -33.54 0.07
C SER A 475 -4.71 -33.33 -0.95
N ARG A 476 -4.97 -33.57 -2.24
CA ARG A 476 -4.01 -33.32 -3.34
C ARG A 476 -3.78 -31.82 -3.58
N ASN A 477 -4.84 -31.00 -3.51
CA ASN A 477 -4.72 -29.54 -3.70
C ASN A 477 -3.95 -28.85 -2.55
N SER A 478 -3.97 -29.38 -1.32
CA SER A 478 -3.20 -28.83 -0.20
C SER A 478 -1.69 -29.07 -0.31
N GLN A 479 -1.26 -30.24 -0.82
CA GLN A 479 0.16 -30.50 -1.10
C GLN A 479 0.68 -29.64 -2.25
N GLN A 480 -0.10 -29.53 -3.34
CA GLN A 480 0.28 -28.71 -4.49
C GLN A 480 0.39 -27.21 -4.14
N CYS A 481 -0.50 -26.68 -3.28
CA CYS A 481 -0.36 -25.29 -2.81
C CYS A 481 0.90 -25.12 -1.95
N ALA A 482 1.19 -26.04 -1.02
CA ALA A 482 2.38 -25.97 -0.18
C ALA A 482 3.68 -26.03 -1.01
N GLU A 483 3.74 -26.90 -2.01
CA GLU A 483 4.84 -26.96 -2.98
C GLU A 483 4.97 -25.65 -3.77
N MET A 484 3.86 -25.06 -4.24
CA MET A 484 3.88 -23.76 -4.92
C MET A 484 4.35 -22.61 -4.00
N TYR A 485 4.01 -22.62 -2.70
CA TYR A 485 4.54 -21.67 -1.72
C TYR A 485 6.05 -21.83 -1.55
N GLN A 486 6.53 -23.07 -1.36
CA GLN A 486 7.95 -23.35 -1.17
C GLN A 486 8.77 -23.00 -2.43
N ASN A 487 8.28 -23.35 -3.62
CA ASN A 487 8.92 -23.03 -4.89
C ASN A 487 9.05 -21.51 -5.10
N ARG A 488 8.05 -20.72 -4.70
CA ARG A 488 8.11 -19.24 -4.81
C ARG A 488 9.24 -18.66 -3.99
N GLU A 489 9.38 -19.07 -2.74
CA GLU A 489 10.47 -18.60 -1.87
C GLU A 489 11.83 -18.97 -2.46
N THR A 490 11.99 -20.21 -2.96
CA THR A 490 13.21 -20.64 -3.62
C THR A 490 13.53 -19.82 -4.88
N ILE A 491 12.54 -19.50 -5.71
CA ILE A 491 12.72 -18.67 -6.91
C ILE A 491 13.17 -17.26 -6.53
N ILE A 492 12.55 -16.65 -5.51
CA ILE A 492 12.91 -15.30 -5.06
C ILE A 492 14.35 -15.27 -4.52
N GLN A 493 14.73 -16.25 -3.71
CA GLN A 493 16.09 -16.38 -3.20
C GLN A 493 17.10 -16.57 -4.35
N THR A 494 16.80 -17.47 -5.29
CA THR A 494 17.63 -17.71 -6.47
C THR A 494 17.79 -16.45 -7.33
N LEU A 495 16.72 -15.66 -7.51
CA LEU A 495 16.78 -14.39 -8.22
C LEU A 495 17.75 -13.43 -7.54
N ASN A 496 17.63 -13.26 -6.22
CA ASN A 496 18.46 -12.35 -5.43
C ASN A 496 19.94 -12.77 -5.42
N GLU A 497 20.22 -14.05 -5.17
CA GLU A 497 21.58 -14.61 -5.23
C GLU A 497 22.20 -14.42 -6.61
N SER A 498 21.42 -14.67 -7.68
CA SER A 498 21.90 -14.47 -9.04
C SER A 498 22.15 -13.01 -9.39
N GLU A 499 21.45 -12.06 -8.75
CA GLU A 499 21.63 -10.62 -8.92
C GLU A 499 22.92 -10.17 -8.26
N GLN A 500 23.17 -10.60 -7.02
CA GLN A 500 24.40 -10.29 -6.29
C GLN A 500 25.64 -10.85 -7.00
N HIS A 501 25.57 -12.09 -7.50
CA HIS A 501 26.66 -12.65 -8.31
C HIS A 501 26.90 -11.86 -9.59
N TYR A 502 25.84 -11.49 -10.29
CA TYR A 502 25.94 -10.70 -11.53
C TYR A 502 26.58 -9.33 -11.29
N ILE A 503 26.19 -8.64 -10.22
CA ILE A 503 26.77 -7.36 -9.81
C ILE A 503 28.26 -7.53 -9.51
N SER A 504 28.63 -8.56 -8.74
CA SER A 504 30.03 -8.83 -8.40
C SER A 504 30.88 -9.13 -9.64
N ASP A 505 30.35 -9.90 -10.60
CA ASP A 505 31.04 -10.20 -11.85
C ASP A 505 31.26 -8.94 -12.70
N LEU A 506 30.26 -8.06 -12.79
CA LEU A 506 30.38 -6.78 -13.50
C LEU A 506 31.36 -5.82 -12.82
N ASP A 507 31.27 -5.65 -11.50
CA ASP A 507 32.21 -4.81 -10.72
C ASP A 507 33.66 -5.27 -10.95
N ASN A 508 33.89 -6.59 -10.85
CA ASN A 508 35.21 -7.16 -11.11
C ASN A 508 35.67 -6.91 -12.55
N PHE A 509 34.78 -7.05 -13.53
CA PHE A 509 35.11 -6.84 -14.94
C PHE A 509 35.46 -5.38 -15.27
N ILE A 510 34.70 -4.42 -14.72
CA ILE A 510 34.95 -2.99 -14.92
C ILE A 510 36.31 -2.61 -14.30
N LEU A 511 36.52 -2.98 -13.03
CA LEU A 511 37.71 -2.58 -12.27
C LEU A 511 38.99 -3.28 -12.75
N LYS A 512 38.93 -4.59 -13.05
CA LYS A 512 40.12 -5.39 -13.37
C LYS A 512 40.44 -5.46 -14.86
N THR A 513 39.47 -5.20 -15.74
CA THR A 513 39.66 -5.38 -17.19
C THR A 513 39.42 -4.09 -17.97
N LEU A 514 38.26 -3.43 -17.83
CA LEU A 514 37.92 -2.28 -18.68
C LEU A 514 38.71 -1.01 -18.33
N GLN A 515 38.82 -0.65 -17.05
CA GLN A 515 39.57 0.54 -16.64
C GLN A 515 41.08 0.45 -16.97
N PRO A 516 41.79 -0.66 -16.70
CA PRO A 516 43.20 -0.80 -17.08
C PRO A 516 43.39 -0.79 -18.60
N LEU A 517 42.45 -1.37 -19.36
CA LEU A 517 42.48 -1.37 -20.84
C LEU A 517 42.30 0.04 -21.41
N ALA A 518 41.37 0.83 -20.88
CA ALA A 518 41.20 2.22 -21.26
C ALA A 518 42.51 3.01 -21.06
N ASN A 519 43.13 2.86 -19.88
CA ASN A 519 44.39 3.52 -19.54
C ASN A 519 45.56 3.08 -20.44
N ALA A 520 45.66 1.78 -20.76
CA ALA A 520 46.69 1.24 -21.65
C ALA A 520 46.56 1.73 -23.11
N LEU A 521 45.34 1.96 -23.58
CA LEU A 521 45.05 2.48 -24.91
C LEU A 521 45.33 3.99 -25.03
N ILE A 522 45.09 4.76 -23.95
CA ILE A 522 45.41 6.19 -23.86
C ILE A 522 46.92 6.43 -23.83
N THR A 523 47.68 5.61 -23.11
CA THR A 523 49.14 5.76 -22.91
C THR A 523 50.00 5.23 -24.06
N SER A 524 49.40 4.73 -25.15
CA SER A 524 50.12 4.22 -26.32
C SER A 524 50.63 5.35 -27.23
N ASN A 525 51.84 5.23 -27.81
CA ASN A 525 52.48 6.24 -28.69
C ASN A 525 51.76 6.49 -30.05
N SER A 526 50.57 5.92 -30.25
CA SER A 526 49.73 6.07 -31.44
C SER A 526 48.49 6.90 -31.10
N THR A 527 47.75 7.43 -32.09
CA THR A 527 46.55 8.27 -31.87
C THR A 527 45.66 7.73 -30.74
N PRO A 528 45.40 8.52 -29.66
CA PRO A 528 44.74 8.02 -28.47
C PRO A 528 43.33 7.52 -28.81
N LEU A 529 42.99 6.32 -28.35
CA LEU A 529 41.66 5.74 -28.53
C LEU A 529 40.88 5.95 -27.23
N HIS A 530 39.92 6.87 -27.24
CA HIS A 530 39.05 7.13 -26.09
C HIS A 530 37.93 6.09 -26.06
N LEU A 531 37.92 5.22 -25.06
CA LEU A 531 36.83 4.30 -24.77
C LEU A 531 36.06 4.84 -23.58
N GLU A 532 34.81 5.24 -23.81
CA GLU A 532 33.88 5.64 -22.75
C GLU A 532 33.08 4.42 -22.31
N PHE A 533 32.86 4.28 -21.00
CA PHE A 533 32.06 3.20 -20.39
C PHE A 533 30.96 3.73 -19.46
N ASP A 534 30.65 5.03 -19.52
CA ASP A 534 29.76 5.72 -18.58
C ASP A 534 28.37 5.09 -18.43
N SER A 535 27.79 4.54 -19.52
CA SER A 535 26.48 3.90 -19.45
C SER A 535 26.51 2.55 -18.72
N LEU A 536 27.66 1.87 -18.72
CA LEU A 536 27.85 0.63 -17.96
C LEU A 536 27.92 0.91 -16.45
N ASP A 537 28.52 2.03 -16.05
CA ASP A 537 28.55 2.48 -14.65
C ASP A 537 27.16 2.89 -14.16
N GLU A 538 26.36 3.56 -14.99
CA GLU A 538 24.95 3.86 -14.68
C GLU A 538 24.10 2.59 -14.56
N LEU A 539 24.32 1.62 -15.46
CA LEU A 539 23.66 0.32 -15.42
C LEU A 539 24.00 -0.45 -14.14
N LEU A 540 25.28 -0.45 -13.75
CA LEU A 540 25.73 -1.07 -12.51
C LEU A 540 25.10 -0.42 -11.26
N LYS A 541 25.02 0.91 -11.21
CA LYS A 541 24.32 1.63 -10.13
C LYS A 541 22.84 1.24 -10.05
N PHE A 542 22.18 1.07 -11.19
CA PHE A 542 20.81 0.58 -11.24
C PHE A 542 20.69 -0.83 -10.64
N HIS A 543 21.59 -1.76 -10.99
CA HIS A 543 21.55 -3.13 -10.46
C HIS A 543 21.82 -3.18 -8.94
N HIS A 544 22.73 -2.36 -8.42
CA HIS A 544 22.90 -2.18 -6.97
C HIS A 544 21.60 -1.68 -6.30
N HIS A 545 20.91 -0.72 -6.92
CA HIS A 545 19.62 -0.26 -6.42
C HIS A 545 18.54 -1.35 -6.46
N LEU A 546 18.45 -2.11 -7.56
CA LEU A 546 17.54 -3.25 -7.70
C LEU A 546 17.79 -4.31 -6.62
N SER A 547 19.05 -4.66 -6.35
CA SER A 547 19.39 -5.63 -5.31
C SER A 547 18.97 -5.18 -3.91
N ASN A 548 19.13 -3.88 -3.60
CA ASN A 548 18.66 -3.34 -2.32
C ASN A 548 17.14 -3.42 -2.20
N MET A 549 16.41 -3.02 -3.25
CA MET A 549 14.95 -3.10 -3.26
C MET A 549 14.44 -4.55 -3.20
N LEU A 550 15.14 -5.51 -3.82
CA LEU A 550 14.84 -6.94 -3.71
C LEU A 550 15.02 -7.44 -2.27
N ASN A 551 16.12 -7.08 -1.61
CA ASN A 551 16.36 -7.44 -0.21
C ASN A 551 15.28 -6.88 0.73
N GLU A 552 14.91 -5.60 0.56
CA GLU A 552 13.82 -4.98 1.31
C GLU A 552 12.47 -5.70 1.06
N SER A 553 12.21 -6.07 -0.20
CA SER A 553 10.98 -6.76 -0.59
C SER A 553 10.87 -8.18 -0.01
N ILE A 554 11.99 -8.90 0.11
CA ILE A 554 12.07 -10.22 0.73
C ILE A 554 11.72 -10.15 2.22
N GLN A 555 12.22 -9.14 2.94
CA GLN A 555 11.98 -8.96 4.38
C GLN A 555 10.54 -8.54 4.71
N SER A 556 9.92 -7.77 3.82
CA SER A 556 8.59 -7.17 4.01
C SER A 556 7.46 -7.92 3.30
N GLN A 557 7.77 -9.06 2.64
CA GLN A 557 6.86 -9.78 1.73
C GLN A 557 6.22 -8.88 0.67
N HIS A 558 6.98 -7.95 0.09
CA HIS A 558 6.52 -7.16 -1.04
C HIS A 558 6.47 -7.99 -2.34
N TYR A 559 5.51 -7.62 -3.19
CA TYR A 559 5.17 -8.29 -4.44
C TYR A 559 6.21 -8.00 -5.54
N ILE A 560 6.89 -9.05 -6.04
CA ILE A 560 8.01 -8.95 -6.99
C ILE A 560 7.56 -8.38 -8.35
N GLY A 561 6.37 -8.74 -8.82
CA GLY A 561 5.83 -8.21 -10.08
C GLY A 561 5.64 -6.69 -10.04
N VAL A 562 5.19 -6.16 -8.89
CA VAL A 562 5.07 -4.71 -8.66
C VAL A 562 6.42 -4.01 -8.72
N LEU A 563 7.45 -4.58 -8.08
CA LEU A 563 8.80 -4.01 -8.05
C LEU A 563 9.37 -3.86 -9.48
N PHE A 564 9.34 -4.93 -10.27
CA PHE A 564 9.83 -4.90 -11.65
C PHE A 564 9.03 -3.95 -12.54
N SER A 565 7.72 -3.84 -12.30
CA SER A 565 6.86 -2.88 -13.01
C SER A 565 7.20 -1.42 -12.67
N GLN A 566 7.60 -1.12 -11.44
CA GLN A 566 7.98 0.23 -11.01
C GLN A 566 9.34 0.66 -11.59
N LEU A 567 10.29 -0.26 -11.67
CA LEU A 567 11.65 0.01 -12.13
C LEU A 567 11.78 0.00 -13.67
N ALA A 568 10.84 -0.61 -14.37
CA ALA A 568 10.80 -0.77 -15.82
C ALA A 568 11.08 0.51 -16.65
N PRO A 569 10.47 1.69 -16.34
CA PRO A 569 10.70 2.90 -17.14
C PRO A 569 12.12 3.44 -17.01
N GLY A 570 12.67 3.47 -15.79
CA GLY A 570 14.03 3.95 -15.54
C GLY A 570 15.09 3.00 -16.11
N PHE A 571 14.84 1.69 -16.06
CA PHE A 571 15.73 0.70 -16.65
C PHE A 571 15.86 0.85 -18.17
N LYS A 572 14.73 1.09 -18.87
CA LYS A 572 14.72 1.20 -20.33
C LYS A 572 15.64 2.31 -20.84
N SER A 573 15.60 3.51 -20.25
CA SER A 573 16.44 4.62 -20.71
C SER A 573 17.93 4.35 -20.53
N ILE A 574 18.33 3.72 -19.41
CA ILE A 574 19.72 3.36 -19.14
C ILE A 574 20.17 2.27 -20.13
N PHE A 575 19.30 1.29 -20.37
CA PHE A 575 19.60 0.17 -21.25
C PHE A 575 19.71 0.58 -22.73
N GLU A 576 18.93 1.56 -23.17
CA GLU A 576 19.03 2.17 -24.50
C GLU A 576 20.39 2.83 -24.75
N ALA A 577 20.89 3.57 -23.75
CA ALA A 577 22.22 4.18 -23.79
C ALA A 577 23.32 3.10 -23.86
N TYR A 578 23.16 2.04 -23.07
CA TYR A 578 24.08 0.90 -23.07
C TYR A 578 24.12 0.17 -24.41
N CYS A 579 22.98 -0.12 -25.03
CA CYS A 579 22.92 -0.79 -26.33
C CYS A 579 23.65 0.00 -27.43
N TYR A 580 23.58 1.34 -27.39
CA TYR A 580 24.33 2.19 -28.29
C TYR A 580 25.84 2.17 -28.01
N GLN A 581 26.24 2.32 -26.74
CA GLN A 581 27.64 2.27 -26.33
C GLN A 581 28.28 0.91 -26.65
N HIS A 582 27.55 -0.19 -26.45
CA HIS A 582 27.96 -1.55 -26.80
C HIS A 582 28.24 -1.70 -28.29
N ALA A 583 27.33 -1.29 -29.16
CA ALA A 583 27.53 -1.32 -30.62
C ALA A 583 28.78 -0.51 -31.04
N LYS A 584 28.97 0.68 -30.46
CA LYS A 584 30.14 1.54 -30.70
C LYS A 584 31.45 0.86 -30.27
N ILE A 585 31.47 0.24 -29.09
CA ILE A 585 32.64 -0.48 -28.58
C ILE A 585 32.98 -1.67 -29.48
N LEU A 586 31.99 -2.49 -29.86
CA LEU A 586 32.24 -3.65 -30.73
C LEU A 586 32.75 -3.23 -32.12
N PHE A 587 32.20 -2.16 -32.68
CA PHE A 587 32.69 -1.59 -33.94
C PHE A 587 34.18 -1.19 -33.85
N LEU A 588 34.55 -0.46 -32.79
CA LEU A 588 35.95 -0.08 -32.52
C LEU A 588 36.83 -1.31 -32.27
N PHE A 589 36.30 -2.32 -31.59
CA PHE A 589 37.03 -3.54 -31.27
C PHE A 589 37.37 -4.35 -32.51
N ASN A 590 36.46 -4.40 -33.48
CA ASN A 590 36.69 -5.08 -34.75
C ASN A 590 37.67 -4.30 -35.65
N HIS A 591 37.58 -2.97 -35.69
CA HIS A 591 38.45 -2.12 -36.53
C HIS A 591 39.87 -1.95 -35.96
N HIS A 592 40.05 -2.08 -34.64
CA HIS A 592 41.33 -1.88 -33.95
C HIS A 592 41.78 -3.12 -33.15
N LYS A 593 41.47 -4.32 -33.65
CA LYS A 593 41.74 -5.60 -32.98
C LYS A 593 43.18 -5.74 -32.48
N ASP A 594 44.17 -5.42 -33.32
CA ASP A 594 45.59 -5.57 -32.97
C ASP A 594 46.03 -4.62 -31.85
N ARG A 595 45.47 -3.41 -31.81
CA ARG A 595 45.76 -2.42 -30.75
C ARG A 595 45.20 -2.87 -29.41
N ILE A 596 44.02 -3.48 -29.42
CA ILE A 596 43.35 -3.97 -28.21
C ILE A 596 44.06 -5.22 -27.68
N LEU A 597 44.46 -6.14 -28.55
CA LEU A 597 45.28 -7.29 -28.16
C LEU A 597 46.60 -6.86 -27.52
N ASN A 598 47.27 -5.85 -28.08
CA ASN A 598 48.47 -5.28 -27.48
C ASN A 598 48.17 -4.60 -26.13
N GLY A 599 47.10 -3.82 -26.03
CA GLY A 599 46.64 -3.22 -24.77
C GLY A 599 46.36 -4.26 -23.67
N LEU A 600 45.68 -5.36 -24.02
CA LEU A 600 45.42 -6.48 -23.12
C LEU A 600 46.72 -7.15 -22.66
N SER A 601 47.66 -7.41 -23.58
CA SER A 601 48.96 -8.02 -23.23
C SER A 601 49.81 -7.19 -22.25
N LYS A 602 49.56 -5.87 -22.14
CA LYS A 602 50.20 -5.00 -21.15
C LYS A 602 49.59 -5.08 -19.76
N ILE A 603 48.33 -5.52 -19.65
CA ILE A 603 47.62 -5.70 -18.39
C ILE A 603 47.97 -7.06 -17.79
N ASP A 604 47.95 -8.12 -18.61
CA ASP A 604 48.39 -9.46 -18.25
C ASP A 604 49.07 -10.14 -19.46
N PRO A 605 50.33 -10.60 -19.34
CA PRO A 605 51.05 -11.28 -20.42
C PRO A 605 50.41 -12.61 -20.87
N TYR A 606 49.48 -13.19 -20.10
CA TYR A 606 48.76 -14.41 -20.47
C TYR A 606 47.47 -14.16 -21.28
N PHE A 607 47.08 -12.90 -21.52
CA PHE A 607 45.90 -12.61 -22.32
C PHE A 607 46.12 -12.90 -23.81
N ASP A 608 45.32 -13.83 -24.33
CA ASP A 608 45.37 -14.37 -25.69
C ASP A 608 44.12 -13.98 -26.52
N ASN A 609 44.01 -14.52 -27.74
CA ASN A 609 42.82 -14.36 -28.58
C ASN A 609 41.54 -14.90 -27.91
N ASN A 610 41.62 -15.91 -27.02
CA ASN A 610 40.46 -16.39 -26.28
C ASN A 610 39.98 -15.36 -25.26
N THR A 611 40.90 -14.62 -24.65
CA THR A 611 40.59 -13.50 -23.74
C THR A 611 39.87 -12.37 -24.47
N TYR A 612 40.27 -12.06 -25.71
CA TYR A 612 39.55 -11.07 -26.54
C TYR A 612 38.10 -11.49 -26.81
N ILE A 613 37.85 -12.78 -27.05
CA ILE A 613 36.49 -13.33 -27.20
C ILE A 613 35.73 -13.25 -25.87
N GLN A 614 36.41 -13.57 -24.75
CA GLN A 614 35.82 -13.47 -23.41
C GLN A 614 35.48 -12.02 -23.03
N LEU A 615 36.27 -11.04 -23.48
CA LEU A 615 36.02 -9.61 -23.31
C LEU A 615 34.73 -9.19 -24.03
N ILE A 616 34.56 -9.60 -25.29
CA ILE A 616 33.33 -9.37 -26.08
C ILE A 616 32.13 -10.05 -25.41
N LYS A 617 32.32 -11.27 -24.91
CA LYS A 617 31.29 -12.02 -24.18
C LYS A 617 30.89 -11.31 -22.87
N ASN A 618 31.86 -10.78 -22.12
CA ASN A 618 31.61 -10.05 -20.88
C ASN A 618 30.90 -8.72 -21.14
N LEU A 619 31.25 -8.02 -22.21
CA LEU A 619 30.48 -6.85 -22.70
C LEU A 619 29.06 -7.22 -23.15
N SER A 620 28.74 -8.49 -23.35
CA SER A 620 27.38 -8.92 -23.72
C SER A 620 26.59 -9.44 -22.51
N LEU A 621 27.17 -9.44 -21.29
CA LEU A 621 26.52 -9.93 -20.07
C LEU A 621 25.22 -9.20 -19.74
N PRO A 622 25.13 -7.84 -19.81
CA PRO A 622 23.87 -7.16 -19.50
C PRO A 622 22.75 -7.45 -20.49
N LEU A 623 23.08 -7.77 -21.75
CA LEU A 623 22.11 -8.20 -22.75
C LEU A 623 21.51 -9.56 -22.35
N ASN A 624 22.34 -10.50 -21.93
CA ASN A 624 21.89 -11.83 -21.50
C ASN A 624 21.16 -11.81 -20.16
N ARG A 625 21.37 -10.78 -19.32
CA ARG A 625 20.68 -10.62 -18.03
C ARG A 625 19.18 -10.40 -18.21
N LEU A 626 18.78 -9.68 -19.27
CA LEU A 626 17.36 -9.46 -19.59
C LEU A 626 16.59 -10.75 -19.80
N ASP A 627 17.16 -11.70 -20.55
CA ASP A 627 16.53 -13.00 -20.81
C ASP A 627 16.33 -13.82 -19.52
N ARG A 628 17.23 -13.64 -18.55
CA ARG A 628 17.08 -14.25 -17.23
C ARG A 628 15.92 -13.63 -16.45
N TYR A 629 15.74 -12.30 -16.48
CA TYR A 629 14.58 -11.68 -15.82
C TYR A 629 13.25 -12.16 -16.41
N VAL A 630 13.17 -12.29 -17.73
CA VAL A 630 11.98 -12.86 -18.39
C VAL A 630 11.72 -14.29 -17.90
N SER A 631 12.77 -15.10 -17.81
CA SER A 631 12.68 -16.49 -17.34
C SER A 631 12.21 -16.55 -15.89
N PHE A 632 12.83 -15.77 -14.99
CA PHE A 632 12.46 -15.70 -13.57
C PHE A 632 11.02 -15.23 -13.36
N LEU A 633 10.59 -14.17 -14.06
CA LEU A 633 9.23 -13.64 -13.92
C LEU A 633 8.18 -14.64 -14.43
N LYS A 634 8.48 -15.40 -15.51
CA LYS A 634 7.60 -16.46 -16.00
C LYS A 634 7.53 -17.64 -15.04
N GLU A 635 8.65 -18.05 -14.47
CA GLU A 635 8.71 -19.13 -13.48
C GLU A 635 8.00 -18.74 -12.18
N TYR A 636 8.18 -17.50 -11.74
CA TYR A 636 7.46 -16.93 -10.61
C TYR A 636 5.94 -16.92 -10.88
N LEU A 637 5.51 -16.40 -12.04
CA LEU A 637 4.10 -16.39 -12.46
C LEU A 637 3.47 -17.79 -12.51
N TYR A 638 4.23 -18.79 -12.93
CA TYR A 638 3.77 -20.19 -12.96
C TYR A 638 3.48 -20.73 -11.56
N ASN A 639 4.26 -20.32 -10.56
CA ASN A 639 4.08 -20.71 -9.17
C ASN A 639 3.16 -19.77 -8.37
N LEU A 640 2.61 -18.72 -9.00
CA LEU A 640 1.58 -17.86 -8.41
C LEU A 640 0.19 -18.48 -8.56
N GLU A 641 -0.60 -18.44 -7.49
CA GLU A 641 -2.00 -18.88 -7.50
C GLU A 641 -2.86 -17.94 -8.39
N GLU A 642 -3.94 -18.47 -8.98
CA GLU A 642 -4.81 -17.70 -9.90
C GLU A 642 -5.44 -16.44 -9.29
N PHE A 643 -5.62 -16.44 -7.96
CA PHE A 643 -6.19 -15.33 -7.19
C PHE A 643 -5.11 -14.44 -6.54
N HIS A 644 -3.82 -14.72 -6.76
CA HIS A 644 -2.75 -13.97 -6.13
C HIS A 644 -2.72 -12.53 -6.64
N VAL A 645 -2.62 -11.56 -5.74
CA VAL A 645 -2.71 -10.13 -6.07
C VAL A 645 -1.57 -9.64 -6.99
N ASP A 646 -0.39 -10.25 -6.90
CA ASP A 646 0.78 -9.92 -7.74
C ASP A 646 0.75 -10.58 -9.12
N ARG A 647 -0.22 -11.46 -9.38
CA ARG A 647 -0.25 -12.26 -10.62
C ARG A 647 -0.33 -11.37 -11.86
N GLY A 648 -1.21 -10.37 -11.84
CA GLY A 648 -1.37 -9.42 -12.95
C GLY A 648 -0.14 -8.53 -13.14
N ASP A 649 0.45 -8.04 -12.05
CA ASP A 649 1.67 -7.21 -12.10
C ASP A 649 2.88 -8.02 -12.61
N THR A 650 3.03 -9.27 -12.18
CA THR A 650 4.07 -10.18 -12.67
C THR A 650 3.91 -10.49 -14.16
N GLN A 651 2.69 -10.75 -14.63
CA GLN A 651 2.43 -11.00 -16.05
C GLN A 651 2.82 -9.80 -16.91
N ARG A 652 2.41 -8.59 -16.50
CA ARG A 652 2.74 -7.34 -17.21
C ARG A 652 4.24 -7.07 -17.21
N ALA A 653 4.93 -7.29 -16.08
CA ALA A 653 6.37 -7.19 -16.02
C ALA A 653 7.05 -8.17 -16.98
N ALA A 654 6.65 -9.45 -16.98
CA ALA A 654 7.23 -10.46 -17.87
C ALA A 654 7.07 -10.12 -19.36
N GLU A 655 5.89 -9.61 -19.74
CA GLU A 655 5.60 -9.14 -21.11
C GLU A 655 6.48 -7.93 -21.46
N TYR A 656 6.56 -6.92 -20.59
CA TYR A 656 7.39 -5.73 -20.79
C TYR A 656 8.87 -6.07 -21.00
N TYR A 657 9.45 -6.91 -20.15
CA TYR A 657 10.85 -7.30 -20.29
C TYR A 657 11.10 -8.16 -21.53
N THR A 658 10.11 -8.94 -21.99
CA THR A 658 10.20 -9.69 -23.26
C THR A 658 10.22 -8.73 -24.47
N GLU A 659 9.38 -7.70 -24.44
CA GLU A 659 9.39 -6.64 -25.45
C GLU A 659 10.71 -5.85 -25.42
N LEU A 660 11.23 -5.56 -24.23
CA LEU A 660 12.49 -4.84 -24.06
C LEU A 660 13.69 -5.62 -24.62
N THR A 661 13.76 -6.94 -24.41
CA THR A 661 14.78 -7.80 -25.04
C THR A 661 14.72 -7.69 -26.57
N SER A 662 13.51 -7.79 -27.13
CA SER A 662 13.31 -7.74 -28.59
C SER A 662 13.72 -6.37 -29.15
N PHE A 663 13.29 -5.31 -28.48
CA PHE A 663 13.64 -3.94 -28.81
C PHE A 663 15.16 -3.70 -28.72
N ALA A 664 15.84 -4.18 -27.67
CA ALA A 664 17.28 -4.02 -27.50
C ALA A 664 18.08 -4.69 -28.62
N ALA A 665 17.65 -5.89 -29.05
CA ALA A 665 18.27 -6.59 -30.17
C ALA A 665 18.13 -5.83 -31.49
N GLU A 666 16.94 -5.30 -31.78
CA GLU A 666 16.69 -4.47 -32.97
C GLU A 666 17.44 -3.15 -32.91
N TRP A 667 17.44 -2.49 -31.75
CA TRP A 667 18.09 -1.21 -31.52
C TRP A 667 19.60 -1.31 -31.72
N ARG A 668 20.25 -2.33 -31.13
CA ARG A 668 21.67 -2.60 -31.34
C ARG A 668 21.98 -2.84 -32.81
N LYS A 669 21.22 -3.69 -33.50
CA LYS A 669 21.42 -3.97 -34.94
C LYS A 669 21.29 -2.68 -35.78
N ARG A 670 20.34 -1.81 -35.44
CA ARG A 670 20.19 -0.50 -36.07
C ARG A 670 21.41 0.38 -35.80
N LYS A 671 21.91 0.43 -34.58
CA LYS A 671 23.11 1.23 -34.22
C LYS A 671 24.40 0.71 -34.83
N GLU A 672 24.59 -0.60 -34.94
CA GLU A 672 25.68 -1.21 -35.71
C GLU A 672 25.62 -0.76 -37.17
N TRP A 673 24.45 -0.83 -37.80
CA TRP A 673 24.25 -0.37 -39.18
C TRP A 673 24.50 1.13 -39.38
N GLU A 674 24.05 1.98 -38.45
CA GLU A 674 24.33 3.42 -38.47
C GLU A 674 25.84 3.71 -38.42
N LEU A 675 26.57 3.00 -37.55
CA LEU A 675 28.02 3.14 -37.41
C LEU A 675 28.76 2.66 -38.67
N ASP A 676 28.33 1.56 -39.28
CA ASP A 676 28.91 1.06 -40.53
C ASP A 676 28.78 2.08 -41.66
N ILE A 677 27.63 2.75 -41.79
CA ILE A 677 27.41 3.79 -42.81
C ILE A 677 28.33 4.99 -42.59
N VAL A 678 28.38 5.54 -41.38
CA VAL A 678 29.20 6.72 -41.06
C VAL A 678 30.69 6.46 -41.28
N ASN A 679 31.13 5.20 -41.15
CA ASN A 679 32.52 4.79 -41.32
C ASN A 679 32.84 4.22 -42.72
N SER A 680 31.84 4.05 -43.59
CA SER A 680 32.04 3.54 -44.96
C SER A 680 32.68 4.57 -45.90
N SER A 681 33.29 4.09 -46.97
CA SER A 681 33.77 4.95 -48.07
C SER A 681 32.59 5.40 -48.93
N ILE A 682 32.25 6.70 -48.83
CA ILE A 682 31.16 7.30 -49.59
C ILE A 682 31.74 8.05 -50.79
N HIS A 683 31.29 7.69 -51.99
CA HIS A 683 31.71 8.34 -53.23
C HIS A 683 30.98 9.67 -53.45
N GLY A 684 31.75 10.72 -53.79
CA GLY A 684 31.24 12.08 -54.04
C GLY A 684 31.43 13.08 -52.89
N LEU A 685 32.20 12.71 -51.85
CA LEU A 685 32.57 13.59 -50.74
C LEU A 685 34.02 14.07 -50.95
N ASP A 686 34.19 15.29 -51.47
CA ASP A 686 35.51 15.85 -51.73
C ASP A 686 36.18 16.21 -50.40
N THR A 687 37.22 15.44 -50.02
CA THR A 687 38.18 15.66 -48.92
C THR A 687 37.73 15.54 -47.46
N ASP A 688 36.45 15.71 -47.13
CA ASP A 688 35.97 15.57 -45.74
C ASP A 688 35.35 14.19 -45.47
N SER A 689 35.63 13.55 -44.33
CA SER A 689 34.86 12.37 -43.89
C SER A 689 33.54 12.81 -43.23
N LEU A 690 32.50 11.98 -43.25
CA LEU A 690 31.22 12.26 -42.56
C LEU A 690 31.40 12.62 -41.06
N LYS A 691 32.51 12.19 -40.45
CA LYS A 691 32.90 12.50 -39.07
C LYS A 691 33.14 13.99 -38.82
N SER A 692 33.53 14.74 -39.83
CA SER A 692 33.77 16.19 -39.72
C SER A 692 32.50 17.01 -39.44
N TYR A 693 31.32 16.43 -39.70
CA TYR A 693 30.01 17.06 -39.51
C TYR A 693 29.45 16.88 -38.08
N GLY A 694 30.18 16.21 -37.19
CA GLY A 694 29.79 15.93 -35.80
C GLY A 694 28.95 14.67 -35.66
N ASP A 695 28.15 14.59 -34.59
CA ASP A 695 27.24 13.48 -34.37
C ASP A 695 25.98 13.62 -35.23
N ALA A 696 25.63 12.56 -35.96
CA ALA A 696 24.39 12.52 -36.73
C ALA A 696 23.19 12.50 -35.77
N LEU A 697 22.22 13.41 -36.00
CA LEU A 697 21.00 13.50 -35.21
C LEU A 697 20.06 12.32 -35.50
N CYS A 698 20.00 11.89 -36.76
CA CYS A 698 19.17 10.77 -37.19
C CYS A 698 19.69 10.16 -38.51
N ILE A 699 19.66 8.84 -38.61
CA ILE A 699 19.99 8.08 -39.82
C ILE A 699 18.87 7.06 -40.04
N SER A 700 18.26 7.04 -41.22
CA SER A 700 17.24 6.03 -41.52
C SER A 700 17.13 5.70 -43.01
N PRO A 701 16.68 4.48 -43.36
CA PRO A 701 16.20 4.22 -44.71
C PRO A 701 14.92 5.00 -44.95
N VAL A 702 14.81 5.65 -46.11
CA VAL A 702 13.67 6.46 -46.52
C VAL A 702 13.30 6.16 -47.97
N ASN A 703 12.02 6.34 -48.28
CA ASN A 703 11.49 6.14 -49.62
C ASN A 703 11.15 7.47 -50.26
N ILE A 704 11.81 7.80 -51.37
CA ILE A 704 11.58 9.04 -52.09
C ILE A 704 10.62 8.78 -53.25
N LEU A 705 9.53 9.53 -53.28
CA LEU A 705 8.58 9.48 -54.38
C LEU A 705 9.07 10.42 -55.50
N THR A 706 9.42 9.84 -56.64
CA THR A 706 9.76 10.55 -57.87
C THR A 706 8.80 10.16 -58.99
N GLU A 707 8.63 11.00 -60.00
CA GLU A 707 7.79 10.68 -61.16
C GLU A 707 8.68 10.22 -62.32
N HIS A 708 8.47 8.99 -62.78
CA HIS A 708 9.13 8.45 -63.98
C HIS A 708 8.08 8.00 -64.98
N ASN A 709 8.10 8.55 -66.20
CA ASN A 709 7.12 8.27 -67.26
C ASN A 709 5.64 8.47 -66.84
N GLY A 710 5.35 9.45 -65.96
CA GLY A 710 3.99 9.76 -65.51
C GLY A 710 3.43 8.82 -64.43
N ALA A 711 4.24 7.91 -63.88
CA ALA A 711 3.89 7.08 -62.74
C ALA A 711 4.79 7.40 -61.52
N PRO A 712 4.23 7.41 -60.29
CA PRO A 712 5.02 7.59 -59.07
C PRO A 712 5.88 6.35 -58.82
N VAL A 713 7.19 6.53 -58.76
CA VAL A 713 8.20 5.51 -58.43
C VAL A 713 8.78 5.82 -57.06
N SER A 714 8.80 4.81 -56.19
CA SER A 714 9.42 4.90 -54.86
C SER A 714 10.86 4.40 -54.94
N LEU A 715 11.82 5.27 -54.60
CA LEU A 715 13.24 4.95 -54.57
C LEU A 715 13.72 4.82 -53.12
N GLU A 716 14.27 3.67 -52.76
CA GLU A 716 14.91 3.45 -51.46
C GLU A 716 16.24 4.22 -51.39
N ARG A 717 16.38 5.04 -50.34
CA ARG A 717 17.56 5.87 -50.06
C ARG A 717 17.87 5.88 -48.57
N ILE A 718 19.06 6.35 -48.21
CA ILE A 718 19.44 6.56 -46.81
C ILE A 718 19.54 8.06 -46.56
N ALA A 719 18.75 8.56 -45.61
CA ALA A 719 18.82 9.96 -45.19
C ALA A 719 19.65 10.08 -43.91
N ILE A 720 20.60 11.01 -43.90
CA ILE A 720 21.44 11.32 -42.73
C ILE A 720 21.24 12.79 -42.38
N LEU A 721 20.74 13.05 -41.16
CA LEU A 721 20.51 14.38 -40.65
C LEU A 721 21.62 14.80 -39.67
N TYR A 722 22.36 15.85 -40.02
CA TYR A 722 23.23 16.60 -39.12
C TYR A 722 22.58 17.91 -38.70
N PRO A 723 23.09 18.57 -37.63
CA PRO A 723 22.55 19.86 -37.19
C PRO A 723 22.54 20.95 -38.29
N SER A 724 23.50 20.91 -39.22
CA SER A 724 23.65 21.93 -40.28
C SER A 724 23.34 21.42 -41.69
N THR A 725 23.32 20.10 -41.92
CA THR A 725 23.25 19.50 -43.27
C THR A 725 22.42 18.21 -43.26
N LEU A 726 21.59 18.02 -44.29
CA LEU A 726 20.89 16.78 -44.61
C LEU A 726 21.55 16.13 -45.82
N PHE A 727 22.01 14.89 -45.69
CA PHE A 727 22.53 14.08 -46.80
C PHE A 727 21.53 13.03 -47.23
N LEU A 728 21.53 12.75 -48.53
CA LEU A 728 20.79 11.67 -49.12
C LEU A 728 21.73 10.76 -49.92
N LEU A 729 21.78 9.50 -49.52
CA LEU A 729 22.65 8.48 -50.10
C LEU A 729 21.85 7.47 -50.92
N SER A 730 22.38 7.10 -52.08
CA SER A 730 21.94 5.95 -52.87
C SER A 730 22.91 4.79 -52.71
N THR A 731 22.38 3.58 -52.57
CA THR A 731 23.18 2.34 -52.53
C THR A 731 23.41 1.80 -53.96
N SER A 732 24.62 1.32 -54.24
CA SER A 732 24.91 0.62 -55.48
C SER A 732 24.18 -0.75 -55.54
N SER A 733 24.05 -1.34 -56.74
CA SER A 733 23.33 -2.62 -56.94
C SER A 733 23.86 -3.79 -56.11
N ASN A 734 25.09 -3.68 -55.60
CA ASN A 734 25.76 -4.70 -54.79
C ASN A 734 25.76 -4.37 -53.28
N GLN A 735 25.13 -3.28 -52.85
CA GLN A 735 25.08 -2.80 -51.45
C GLN A 735 26.44 -2.58 -50.75
N GLN A 736 27.53 -2.48 -51.51
CA GLN A 736 28.88 -2.33 -50.96
C GLN A 736 29.41 -0.89 -51.00
N GLU A 737 28.83 -0.03 -51.84
CA GLU A 737 29.27 1.35 -52.03
C GLU A 737 28.09 2.31 -51.89
N TYR A 738 28.31 3.41 -51.18
CA TYR A 738 27.33 4.48 -50.98
C TYR A 738 27.72 5.69 -51.83
N HIS A 739 26.77 6.24 -52.57
CA HIS A 739 26.96 7.45 -53.38
C HIS A 739 26.09 8.59 -52.82
N ILE A 740 26.65 9.79 -52.74
CA ILE A 740 25.87 10.99 -52.40
C ILE A 740 25.02 11.37 -53.60
N GLU A 741 23.71 11.26 -53.45
CA GLU A 741 22.76 11.71 -54.46
C GLU A 741 22.45 13.20 -54.28
N ASN A 742 22.28 13.66 -53.03
CA ASN A 742 22.01 15.07 -52.72
C ASN A 742 22.55 15.50 -51.35
N ARG A 743 22.89 16.79 -51.24
CA ARG A 743 23.26 17.49 -50.01
C ARG A 743 22.43 18.76 -49.86
N TYR A 744 21.72 18.89 -48.75
CA TYR A 744 20.91 20.07 -48.45
C TYR A 744 21.37 20.74 -47.16
N GLN A 745 21.65 22.05 -47.20
CA GLN A 745 21.89 22.79 -45.97
C GLN A 745 20.56 23.06 -45.26
N ILE A 746 20.48 22.79 -43.95
CA ILE A 746 19.24 22.96 -43.16
C ILE A 746 18.71 24.39 -43.25
N ASN A 747 19.60 25.38 -43.37
CA ASN A 747 19.26 26.80 -43.52
C ASN A 747 18.43 27.11 -44.79
N GLN A 748 18.47 26.25 -45.80
CA GLN A 748 17.82 26.42 -47.10
C GLN A 748 16.54 25.59 -47.24
N ILE A 749 16.16 24.80 -46.25
CA ILE A 749 15.03 23.87 -46.33
C ILE A 749 13.77 24.46 -45.69
N THR A 750 12.61 24.25 -46.31
CA THR A 750 11.29 24.48 -45.70
C THR A 750 10.45 23.21 -45.75
N ILE A 751 9.78 22.88 -44.65
CA ILE A 751 8.98 21.65 -44.53
C ILE A 751 7.50 21.97 -44.69
N SER A 752 6.79 21.18 -45.48
CA SER A 752 5.33 21.16 -45.54
C SER A 752 4.81 19.76 -45.25
N LYS A 753 3.81 19.65 -44.37
CA LYS A 753 3.16 18.38 -44.07
C LYS A 753 2.13 18.08 -45.16
N ILE A 754 2.29 16.97 -45.88
CA ILE A 754 1.29 16.53 -46.87
C ILE A 754 0.16 15.83 -46.10
N ILE A 755 -1.07 16.34 -46.28
CA ILE A 755 -2.24 15.90 -45.51
C ILE A 755 -2.87 14.63 -46.11
N ASP A 756 -2.60 14.29 -47.38
CA ASP A 756 -3.49 13.39 -48.15
C ASP A 756 -2.84 12.19 -48.87
N ILE A 757 -1.60 11.80 -48.55
CA ILE A 757 -1.03 10.53 -49.06
C ILE A 757 -0.40 9.76 -47.89
N SER A 758 -1.17 8.80 -47.35
CA SER A 758 -0.76 7.75 -46.40
C SER A 758 0.08 8.18 -45.18
N LYS A 759 -0.40 9.14 -44.36
CA LYS A 759 -0.02 9.46 -42.95
C LYS A 759 1.48 9.57 -42.54
N ARG A 760 2.46 9.28 -43.39
CA ARG A 760 3.89 9.10 -43.06
C ARG A 760 4.81 9.73 -44.11
N ALA A 761 4.46 10.93 -44.57
CA ALA A 761 5.20 11.63 -45.62
C ALA A 761 5.57 13.07 -45.20
N LEU A 762 6.81 13.47 -45.50
CA LEU A 762 7.32 14.82 -45.34
C LEU A 762 7.69 15.40 -46.71
N LYS A 763 7.20 16.61 -47.01
CA LYS A 763 7.61 17.36 -48.19
C LYS A 763 8.65 18.39 -47.83
N ILE A 764 9.86 18.20 -48.35
CA ILE A 764 11.00 19.09 -48.22
C ILE A 764 11.02 19.99 -49.45
N ASN A 765 10.79 21.28 -49.23
CA ASN A 765 10.87 22.30 -50.27
C ASN A 765 12.21 23.03 -50.16
N VAL A 766 12.98 22.98 -51.24
CA VAL A 766 14.27 23.66 -51.38
C VAL A 766 14.11 24.76 -52.43
N PRO A 767 14.56 26.01 -52.17
CA PRO A 767 14.52 27.08 -53.16
C PRO A 767 15.24 26.66 -54.45
N LEU A 768 14.60 26.90 -55.60
CA LEU A 768 15.16 26.65 -56.94
C LEU A 768 15.44 25.16 -57.28
N SER A 769 14.88 24.20 -56.52
CA SER A 769 14.98 22.75 -56.78
C SER A 769 13.61 22.07 -56.71
N PRO A 770 13.40 20.91 -57.37
CA PRO A 770 12.14 20.18 -57.28
C PRO A 770 11.85 19.75 -55.83
N SER A 771 10.59 19.89 -55.41
CA SER A 771 10.20 19.54 -54.05
C SER A 771 10.30 18.02 -53.81
N LEU A 772 11.01 17.63 -52.77
CA LEU A 772 11.26 16.24 -52.42
C LEU A 772 10.16 15.71 -51.50
N VAL A 773 9.55 14.57 -51.84
CA VAL A 773 8.57 13.90 -50.98
C VAL A 773 9.20 12.63 -50.40
N ILE A 774 9.48 12.67 -49.10
CA ILE A 774 10.05 11.56 -48.35
C ILE A 774 8.91 10.82 -47.64
N THR A 775 8.87 9.51 -47.81
CA THR A 775 7.95 8.59 -47.11
C THR A 775 8.73 7.65 -46.20
N TYR A 776 8.16 7.37 -45.03
CA TYR A 776 8.82 6.58 -43.99
C TYR A 776 8.15 5.21 -43.81
N PRO A 777 8.93 4.15 -43.61
CA PRO A 777 8.39 2.80 -43.49
C PRO A 777 7.64 2.58 -42.16
N SER A 778 8.02 3.27 -41.07
CA SER A 778 7.33 3.22 -39.77
C SER A 778 6.70 4.57 -39.37
N SER A 779 5.61 4.52 -38.60
CA SER A 779 5.00 5.71 -37.98
C SER A 779 5.87 6.30 -36.86
N THR A 780 6.65 5.47 -36.16
CA THR A 780 7.56 5.92 -35.09
C THR A 780 8.74 6.70 -35.67
N GLU A 781 9.34 6.18 -36.74
CA GLU A 781 10.43 6.84 -37.46
C GLU A 781 9.96 8.18 -38.06
N TYR A 782 8.75 8.23 -38.63
CA TYR A 782 8.16 9.49 -39.09
C TYR A 782 8.06 10.54 -37.98
N GLN A 783 7.62 10.16 -36.78
CA GLN A 783 7.49 11.07 -35.64
C GLN A 783 8.86 11.56 -35.15
N GLU A 784 9.82 10.64 -34.99
CA GLU A 784 11.20 10.97 -34.59
C GLU A 784 11.85 11.94 -35.59
N TRP A 785 11.70 11.69 -36.89
CA TRP A 785 12.21 12.58 -37.94
C TRP A 785 11.54 13.95 -37.92
N CYS A 786 10.22 14.02 -37.71
CA CYS A 786 9.53 15.29 -37.55
C CYS A 786 10.13 16.07 -36.38
N GLU A 787 10.23 15.47 -35.19
CA GLU A 787 10.74 16.14 -33.99
C GLU A 787 12.17 16.65 -34.18
N LYS A 788 13.08 15.81 -34.67
CA LYS A 788 14.49 16.16 -34.86
C LYS A 788 14.71 17.18 -35.97
N LEU A 789 14.00 17.08 -37.10
CA LEU A 789 14.06 18.08 -38.17
C LEU A 789 13.46 19.42 -37.73
N TYR A 790 12.33 19.41 -37.03
CA TYR A 790 11.74 20.65 -36.50
C TYR A 790 12.67 21.31 -35.48
N ALA A 791 13.31 20.54 -34.59
CA ALA A 791 14.29 21.05 -33.65
C ALA A 791 15.53 21.65 -34.35
N ALA A 792 16.05 20.99 -35.39
CA ALA A 792 17.15 21.53 -36.19
C ALA A 792 16.75 22.82 -36.93
N LEU A 793 15.49 22.92 -37.40
CA LEU A 793 14.95 24.10 -38.07
C LEU A 793 14.56 25.24 -37.11
N THR A 794 14.26 24.99 -35.84
CA THR A 794 13.97 26.03 -34.83
C THR A 794 15.22 26.59 -34.18
N ALA A 795 16.33 25.85 -34.12
CA ALA A 795 17.65 26.39 -33.75
C ALA A 795 18.08 27.59 -34.63
N LYS A 796 17.43 27.77 -35.79
CA LYS A 796 17.42 28.95 -36.68
C LYS A 796 17.10 30.28 -35.98
N SER A 797 16.36 30.30 -34.87
CA SER A 797 15.89 31.57 -34.25
C SER A 797 16.81 32.15 -33.18
N HIS A 798 17.71 31.36 -32.58
CA HIS A 798 18.58 31.84 -31.48
C HIS A 798 19.91 32.45 -31.95
N SER A 799 20.40 32.11 -33.14
CA SER A 799 21.66 32.64 -33.68
C SER A 799 21.54 34.03 -34.34
N LEU A 800 20.32 34.55 -34.55
CA LEU A 800 20.05 35.84 -35.19
C LEU A 800 19.81 37.00 -34.20
N GLN A 801 19.82 36.77 -32.88
CA GLN A 801 19.62 37.83 -31.86
C GLN A 801 20.90 38.27 -31.13
N GLN A 802 22.08 37.74 -31.48
CA GLN A 802 23.35 38.06 -30.81
C GLN A 802 24.27 39.06 -31.56
N THR A 803 23.73 39.85 -32.48
CA THR A 803 24.49 40.91 -33.19
C THR A 803 23.87 42.30 -33.06
N GLN A 804 23.38 42.65 -31.88
CA GLN A 804 23.20 44.06 -31.49
C GLN A 804 23.12 44.20 -29.96
N ARG A 805 24.26 44.27 -29.29
CA ARG A 805 24.43 44.99 -28.01
C ARG A 805 25.91 45.12 -27.67
N SER A 806 26.49 46.26 -28.02
CA SER A 806 27.72 46.76 -27.43
C SER A 806 27.43 48.06 -26.68
N GLN A 807 27.95 48.13 -25.45
CA GLN A 807 28.19 49.31 -24.59
C GLN A 807 27.02 49.89 -23.75
N LEU A 808 27.01 49.49 -22.46
CA LEU A 808 26.99 50.27 -21.18
C LEU A 808 26.09 51.53 -21.01
N PRO A 809 25.81 52.01 -19.76
CA PRO A 809 25.74 51.37 -18.44
C PRO A 809 24.55 51.84 -17.52
N PHE A 810 24.52 51.28 -16.30
CA PHE A 810 23.96 51.82 -15.04
C PHE A 810 22.46 51.69 -14.66
N SER A 811 22.32 51.34 -13.36
CA SER A 811 21.28 51.68 -12.37
C SER A 811 19.87 51.08 -12.46
N GLY A 812 19.62 50.17 -11.51
CA GLY A 812 18.58 50.25 -10.49
C GLY A 812 17.16 50.61 -10.90
N VAL A 813 16.20 49.70 -10.62
CA VAL A 813 14.93 49.96 -9.90
C VAL A 813 14.10 48.66 -9.90
N LYS A 814 13.48 48.36 -8.75
CA LYS A 814 12.54 47.23 -8.51
C LYS A 814 11.27 47.35 -9.37
N PRO A 815 10.53 46.26 -9.59
CA PRO A 815 9.09 46.36 -9.78
C PRO A 815 8.31 45.64 -8.68
N SER A 816 7.40 46.40 -8.07
CA SER A 816 6.26 45.97 -7.28
C SER A 816 5.07 45.60 -8.19
N ASN A 817 4.32 44.58 -7.76
CA ASN A 817 2.87 44.31 -7.86
C ASN A 817 2.03 44.73 -9.09
N ILE A 818 1.13 43.79 -9.45
CA ILE A 818 -0.23 43.86 -10.05
C ILE A 818 -0.28 42.82 -11.19
N GLY A 819 -1.21 41.86 -11.29
CA GLY A 819 -2.38 41.48 -10.50
C GLY A 819 -3.01 40.22 -11.12
N ASN A 820 -3.71 39.44 -10.31
CA ASN A 820 -4.50 38.27 -10.71
C ASN A 820 -5.71 38.67 -11.55
N VAL A 821 -5.95 37.98 -12.68
CA VAL A 821 -7.31 37.68 -13.20
C VAL A 821 -7.29 36.31 -13.90
N PRO A 822 -8.24 35.40 -13.61
CA PRO A 822 -8.28 34.04 -14.16
C PRO A 822 -9.04 33.97 -15.49
N LEU A 823 -8.52 33.22 -16.48
CA LEU A 823 -9.24 32.91 -17.72
C LEU A 823 -9.96 31.57 -17.59
N ARG A 824 -11.29 31.66 -17.48
CA ARG A 824 -12.26 30.58 -17.60
C ARG A 824 -12.68 30.49 -19.08
N LEU A 825 -12.62 29.31 -19.69
CA LEU A 825 -13.22 29.05 -21.01
C LEU A 825 -14.40 28.05 -20.89
N PRO A 826 -15.43 28.17 -21.74
CA PRO A 826 -16.76 27.62 -21.48
C PRO A 826 -16.92 26.16 -21.94
N ILE A 827 -17.52 25.34 -21.08
CA ILE A 827 -17.98 23.98 -21.41
C ILE A 827 -19.32 24.09 -22.13
N LYS A 828 -19.37 23.74 -23.41
CA LYS A 828 -20.61 23.38 -24.10
C LYS A 828 -20.84 21.87 -23.93
N SER A 829 -22.00 21.50 -23.39
CA SER A 829 -22.48 20.13 -23.29
C SER A 829 -22.84 19.54 -24.66
N PRO A 830 -22.50 18.27 -24.97
CA PRO A 830 -23.20 17.51 -25.98
C PRO A 830 -24.12 16.44 -25.38
N HIS A 831 -25.12 16.13 -26.18
CA HIS A 831 -26.29 15.32 -25.92
C HIS A 831 -25.99 13.83 -25.68
N TRP A 832 -26.91 13.20 -24.95
CA TRP A 832 -26.98 11.77 -24.70
C TRP A 832 -26.99 10.95 -26.01
N SER A 833 -26.07 10.00 -26.14
CA SER A 833 -26.10 8.96 -27.17
C SER A 833 -25.70 7.62 -26.54
N LYS A 834 -26.09 6.50 -27.15
CA LYS A 834 -26.02 5.11 -26.61
C LYS A 834 -24.60 4.57 -26.28
N GLY A 835 -23.57 5.42 -26.20
CA GLY A 835 -22.21 5.10 -25.75
C GLY A 835 -21.97 5.21 -24.24
N CYS A 836 -22.97 5.61 -23.44
CA CYS A 836 -22.83 5.91 -22.00
C CYS A 836 -22.70 4.70 -21.04
N LEU A 837 -22.17 3.56 -21.47
CA LEU A 837 -21.99 2.38 -20.61
C LEU A 837 -20.53 2.01 -20.31
N ARG A 838 -19.54 2.73 -20.87
CA ARG A 838 -18.13 2.40 -20.66
C ARG A 838 -17.38 3.53 -19.92
N PRO A 839 -17.02 3.33 -18.65
CA PRO A 839 -15.98 4.12 -18.00
C PRO A 839 -14.62 3.85 -18.65
N HIS A 840 -13.72 4.83 -18.74
CA HIS A 840 -12.32 4.56 -19.09
C HIS A 840 -11.70 3.58 -18.07
N SER A 841 -10.83 2.69 -18.54
CA SER A 841 -9.99 1.89 -17.62
C SER A 841 -9.14 2.84 -16.77
N PRO A 842 -8.95 2.56 -15.48
CA PRO A 842 -8.16 3.43 -14.62
C PRO A 842 -6.70 3.49 -15.08
N LEU A 843 -6.16 4.69 -15.24
CA LEU A 843 -4.71 4.88 -15.21
C LEU A 843 -4.26 4.69 -13.76
N ARG A 844 -3.45 3.67 -13.48
CA ARG A 844 -2.97 3.39 -12.13
C ARG A 844 -2.01 4.50 -11.70
N ILE A 845 -2.44 5.37 -10.80
CA ILE A 845 -1.54 6.25 -10.06
C ILE A 845 -0.83 5.36 -9.04
N LEU A 846 0.49 5.20 -9.22
CA LEU A 846 1.35 4.48 -8.30
C LEU A 846 1.30 5.14 -6.91
N PRO A 847 1.36 4.37 -5.81
CA PRO A 847 1.62 4.96 -4.49
C PRO A 847 2.93 5.73 -4.57
N SER A 848 2.89 7.03 -4.30
CA SER A 848 4.11 7.83 -4.22
C SER A 848 4.97 7.29 -3.07
N THR A 849 6.12 6.71 -3.39
CA THR A 849 7.22 6.58 -2.43
C THR A 849 7.53 7.98 -1.93
N GLY A 850 7.35 8.21 -0.62
CA GLY A 850 7.68 9.46 0.04
C GLY A 850 9.17 9.77 -0.15
N THR A 851 9.51 10.52 -1.18
CA THR A 851 10.80 11.19 -1.28
C THR A 851 10.69 12.43 -0.41
N SER A 852 11.28 12.33 0.78
CA SER A 852 11.56 13.47 1.65
C SER A 852 12.27 14.54 0.83
N ILE A 853 11.57 15.65 0.59
CA ILE A 853 12.19 16.88 0.12
C ILE A 853 13.10 17.32 1.26
N ARG A 854 14.41 17.10 1.10
CA ARG A 854 15.44 17.73 1.93
C ARG A 854 15.30 19.24 1.79
N THR A 855 14.63 19.87 2.74
CA THR A 855 14.76 21.32 2.95
C THR A 855 16.12 21.58 3.58
N ALA A 856 16.89 22.43 2.91
CA ALA A 856 18.21 22.87 3.32
C ALA A 856 18.23 23.41 4.75
N SER A 857 19.25 23.00 5.50
CA SER A 857 19.62 23.51 6.81
C SER A 857 20.12 24.97 6.72
N PRO A 858 19.72 25.86 7.64
CA PRO A 858 20.46 27.08 7.91
C PRO A 858 21.48 26.86 9.03
N LEU A 859 22.70 27.34 8.80
CA LEU A 859 23.78 27.49 9.78
C LEU A 859 23.40 28.49 10.90
N PRO A 860 24.05 28.42 12.08
CA PRO A 860 23.67 29.21 13.25
C PRO A 860 24.27 30.62 13.20
N LEU A 861 23.50 31.62 13.64
CA LEU A 861 24.01 32.95 14.00
C LEU A 861 23.83 33.16 15.50
N SER A 862 24.96 33.28 16.16
CA SER A 862 25.18 33.65 17.55
C SER A 862 24.84 35.13 17.82
N ASN A 863 24.44 35.37 19.07
CA ASN A 863 24.56 36.61 19.85
C ASN A 863 23.95 37.88 19.27
N LEU A 864 22.89 38.36 19.92
CA LEU A 864 22.81 39.76 20.36
C LEU A 864 21.96 39.87 21.63
N ASN A 865 22.45 40.74 22.50
CA ASN A 865 22.17 40.93 23.91
C ASN A 865 21.07 41.98 24.13
N MET A 866 20.59 42.08 25.38
CA MET A 866 20.01 43.25 26.07
C MET A 866 18.53 43.21 26.50
N ASN A 867 18.37 42.93 27.80
CA ASN A 867 17.81 43.79 28.85
C ASN A 867 16.52 44.60 28.63
N GLU A 868 15.64 44.39 29.62
CA GLU A 868 14.80 45.36 30.34
C GLU A 868 13.97 46.37 29.54
N ILE A 869 12.66 46.39 29.80
CA ILE A 869 11.93 47.58 30.26
C ILE A 869 10.55 47.14 30.78
N SER A 870 10.27 47.61 31.99
CA SER A 870 8.99 47.62 32.68
C SER A 870 7.96 48.50 31.95
N SER A 871 6.67 48.19 32.07
CA SER A 871 5.64 49.17 32.48
C SER A 871 4.22 48.62 32.38
N ASN A 872 3.46 49.04 33.38
CA ASN A 872 2.03 48.90 33.57
C ASN A 872 1.18 49.34 32.37
N SER A 873 0.01 48.73 32.22
CA SER A 873 -1.25 49.50 32.13
C SER A 873 -2.46 48.63 32.46
N ASN A 874 -3.31 49.22 33.30
CA ASN A 874 -4.63 48.78 33.73
C ASN A 874 -5.68 48.99 32.62
N GLU A 875 -6.89 48.50 32.93
CA GLU A 875 -8.22 48.84 32.38
C GLU A 875 -8.81 47.89 31.33
N SER A 876 -10.14 47.80 31.19
CA SER A 876 -11.22 47.51 32.14
C SER A 876 -12.45 47.14 31.31
N SER A 877 -13.35 46.34 31.90
CA SER A 877 -14.81 46.32 31.69
C SER A 877 -15.44 45.97 30.32
N SER A 878 -16.34 44.96 30.35
CA SER A 878 -17.80 45.03 30.02
C SER A 878 -18.32 43.65 29.57
N THR A 879 -18.95 42.87 30.47
CA THR A 879 -20.40 42.75 30.75
C THR A 879 -21.35 42.44 29.58
N ARG A 880 -21.93 41.22 29.68
CA ARG A 880 -23.33 40.83 29.40
C ARG A 880 -23.81 40.89 27.95
N THR A 881 -24.25 39.74 27.42
CA THR A 881 -25.66 39.31 27.16
C THR A 881 -25.56 37.88 26.58
N LEU A 882 -26.03 36.79 27.18
CA LEU A 882 -27.39 36.25 27.07
C LEU A 882 -27.51 35.00 27.98
N LYS A 883 -28.15 35.15 29.15
CA LYS A 883 -28.84 34.08 29.87
C LYS A 883 -30.33 34.25 29.60
N ARG A 884 -30.93 33.36 28.80
CA ARG A 884 -32.36 33.00 28.88
C ARG A 884 -32.64 31.83 27.93
N PHE A 885 -32.70 30.62 28.49
CA PHE A 885 -33.83 29.69 28.35
C PHE A 885 -33.71 28.62 29.46
N MET A 886 -34.69 28.59 30.35
CA MET A 886 -34.88 27.66 31.49
C MET A 886 -35.24 26.24 30.97
N SER A 887 -34.70 25.15 31.54
CA SER A 887 -35.15 24.37 32.72
C SER A 887 -36.52 23.68 32.61
N MET A 888 -36.51 22.35 32.88
CA MET A 888 -37.57 21.39 33.31
C MET A 888 -37.60 20.14 32.40
N LYS A 889 -37.54 18.87 32.83
CA LYS A 889 -37.91 18.14 34.07
C LYS A 889 -37.14 16.79 34.11
N LYS A 890 -36.72 16.33 35.29
CA LYS A 890 -36.93 14.95 35.80
C LYS A 890 -36.34 14.79 37.21
N SER A 891 -37.21 14.84 38.21
CA SER A 891 -36.99 14.31 39.56
C SER A 891 -38.36 14.16 40.23
N LYS A 892 -38.77 12.92 40.47
CA LYS A 892 -39.69 12.44 41.53
C LYS A 892 -40.24 11.06 41.15
N ALA A 893 -39.68 10.01 41.77
CA ALA A 893 -40.38 8.78 42.13
C ALA A 893 -39.43 7.80 42.85
N GLN A 894 -39.04 8.09 44.10
CA GLN A 894 -38.62 7.06 45.06
C GLN A 894 -38.50 7.64 46.48
N GLU A 895 -39.59 8.19 47.00
CA GLU A 895 -39.73 8.43 48.45
C GLU A 895 -41.21 8.64 48.76
N PHE A 896 -41.98 7.56 48.96
CA PHE A 896 -43.25 7.52 49.70
C PHE A 896 -43.78 6.08 49.71
N LEU A 897 -43.20 5.23 50.58
CA LEU A 897 -43.85 4.00 51.05
C LEU A 897 -43.11 3.49 52.30
N LYS A 898 -43.28 4.20 53.41
CA LYS A 898 -43.19 3.69 54.79
C LYS A 898 -43.62 4.79 55.75
N ARG A 899 -44.94 4.87 56.00
CA ARG A 899 -45.60 5.30 57.24
C ARG A 899 -47.08 5.55 56.96
N GLY A 900 -47.96 4.80 57.63
CA GLY A 900 -49.35 5.23 57.86
C GLY A 900 -50.49 4.31 57.45
N LYS A 901 -50.48 3.03 57.83
CA LYS A 901 -51.48 2.39 58.71
C LYS A 901 -51.10 0.95 59.00
#